data_AF-A0A1M7B7Z3-F1
#
_entry.id   AF-A0A1M7B7Z3-F1
#
_cell.length_a   1.000
_cell.length_b   1.000
_cell.length_c   1.000
_cell.angle_alpha   90.00
_cell.angle_beta   90.00
_cell.angle_gamma   90.00
#
_symmetry.space_group_name_H-M   'P 1'
#
loop_
_entity.id
_entity.type
_entity.pdbx_description
1 polymer ?
#
loop_
_entity_poly.entity_id
_entity_poly.type
_entity_poly.pdbx_seq_one_letter_code
_entity_poly.pdbx_strand_id
1 'polypeptide(L)'
;MSDPQNHVKPLRDRRLVRKLLLSAPLQLGQRCLNAGHHGVAACMLGVVARLYPDDLRVMHLRAIAAQHRGREQMAAQLRATRLRRLVVPLIERRDYTGLLIVMAEMERTHLTIQFKAGQMIARQLVTEEGRKTLLESARQARKRFRESAYLSHLISLCEAMQGDYRQAAERLLQEIDTPNAAAPALMEKRRRILEQSWRVVDLIARESMDWSEDPTHGCPPDREAAPPLAGDFKEKALQERRRDAYLGLCDAEFRAAGEPGKKLRAIRDMLRVGIRHSPDYTETYALATQRLIGIADDLECLFALEAVLSPKDAVRTVDDLCLYLWIARRLSLWTVAARIVTHLEALSMRGEVVKALWPAPGVIAGDSACLDMAERIMARVECQPPKTNRDARDYFSWAAEANRYDKADAFYAKLPKALHRRHGLLYYVNILQRQGRFSEALKILTEVHGQSLANPSLLNPVTNHSLIKRTGELRFLIETERLYSSVKQPQNPKAVVLIAPRNIDQLRRYPLMVLMELKRRGWAVVPLVEGLLPREMTGDPAIDVMNGAISATCKLSEAAERAMPELTDFVADPSTGTLRWGEMDLSHAVWEDAAINRRRYSINWACPELQHYVGRLMSWSAAIGRVLEHARGQHDLTGGKTACMSLFNSRMPDALFRFYCAARGDPETFFFLHAANGYQNYFSNFSTNISHRFALRNMTKLPRLRSASFPIPEYFEAYYAENTARIPQIMETFAGITKVTRSTVGLKTRAPEAAEADSRIAAWRARGGKLACAFGKVVCDSGVPHDGGPAHRSMKDWINHSVRAVEGSDTLLLIKPHPHELNNEIATFPTECFRDLIDAPMSENVLFLGHRWFDMHDMRERMDLGLVYNGTTTIELGLMGIPAVLCGDFAPVDYPIGHVVPKDRADYEAYLRFEKPAVVALDIRERAAVWLDYMANEDFTQSYRFHARPVTNKVLYPPYWFAEDLERAAKAPIPEIEELVGRALGERLEPGGDAALRYRRTREEAAGQITPRLRTEQVSRRMALDSVRLQVPLSESKAS
;
A
#
# COMPACT_ATOMS: atom_id res chain seq x y z
N MET A 1 69.41 -1.83 -17.87
CA MET A 1 69.14 -0.41 -17.54
C MET A 1 68.12 -0.37 -16.41
N SER A 2 68.58 -0.05 -15.21
CA SER A 2 67.76 0.07 -14.01
C SER A 2 66.83 1.28 -14.10
N ASP A 3 65.57 1.09 -13.74
CA ASP A 3 64.55 2.15 -13.68
C ASP A 3 64.99 3.26 -12.70
N PRO A 4 65.18 4.52 -13.17
CA PRO A 4 65.55 5.65 -12.31
C PRO A 4 64.57 5.91 -11.16
N GLN A 5 63.35 5.37 -11.21
CA GLN A 5 62.37 5.51 -10.14
C GLN A 5 62.70 4.70 -8.88
N ASN A 6 63.53 3.64 -8.97
CA ASN A 6 63.85 2.79 -7.83
C ASN A 6 64.93 3.37 -6.88
N HIS A 7 65.74 4.33 -7.32
CA HIS A 7 66.76 4.98 -6.45
C HIS A 7 66.25 6.22 -5.68
N VAL A 8 65.04 6.71 -5.98
CA VAL A 8 64.48 7.93 -5.34
C VAL A 8 63.67 7.63 -4.07
N LYS A 9 63.13 6.41 -3.94
CA LYS A 9 62.37 5.97 -2.76
C LYS A 9 63.18 6.04 -1.44
N PRO A 10 64.45 5.59 -1.36
CA PRO A 10 65.20 5.57 -0.10
C PRO A 10 65.64 6.96 0.41
N LEU A 11 65.73 7.98 -0.47
CA LEU A 11 66.17 9.34 -0.13
C LEU A 11 65.02 10.23 0.38
N ARG A 12 63.79 9.97 -0.07
CA ARG A 12 62.58 10.74 0.33
C ARG A 12 62.21 10.58 1.81
N ASP A 13 62.61 9.46 2.43
CA ASP A 13 62.28 9.16 3.83
C ASP A 13 63.32 9.66 4.85
N ARG A 14 64.44 10.27 4.40
CA ARG A 14 65.40 10.91 5.30
C ARG A 14 64.77 12.16 5.94
N ARG A 15 64.76 12.22 7.28
CA ARG A 15 64.07 13.24 8.11
C ARG A 15 64.39 14.69 7.69
N LEU A 16 65.64 14.97 7.31
CA LEU A 16 66.10 16.29 6.88
C LEU A 16 65.56 16.68 5.49
N VAL A 17 65.55 15.73 4.54
CA VAL A 17 65.05 15.89 3.17
C VAL A 17 63.53 16.11 3.17
N ARG A 18 62.79 15.38 4.01
CA ARG A 18 61.34 15.58 4.19
C ARG A 18 61.00 16.90 4.87
N LYS A 19 61.87 17.43 5.74
CA LYS A 19 61.68 18.75 6.35
C LYS A 19 61.84 19.87 5.31
N LEU A 20 62.88 19.80 4.47
CA LEU A 20 63.18 20.80 3.44
C LEU A 20 62.26 20.73 2.21
N LEU A 21 61.94 19.54 1.71
CA LEU A 21 61.20 19.37 0.44
C LEU A 21 59.68 19.24 0.59
N LEU A 22 59.17 19.08 1.80
CA LEU A 22 57.73 18.93 2.06
C LEU A 22 57.25 19.88 3.16
N SER A 23 57.88 19.86 4.35
CA SER A 23 57.34 20.57 5.51
C SER A 23 57.46 22.10 5.41
N ALA A 24 58.65 22.62 5.04
CA ALA A 24 58.84 24.06 4.86
C ALA A 24 58.01 24.65 3.69
N PRO A 25 57.97 24.02 2.50
CA PRO A 25 57.10 24.47 1.40
C PRO A 25 55.60 24.41 1.72
N LEU A 26 55.14 23.42 2.48
CA LEU A 26 53.74 23.35 2.94
C LEU A 26 53.39 24.52 3.88
N GLN A 27 54.26 24.80 4.86
CA GLN A 27 54.05 25.92 5.80
C GLN A 27 54.07 27.27 5.08
N LEU A 28 55.01 27.46 4.16
CA LEU A 28 55.10 28.70 3.38
C LEU A 28 53.92 28.84 2.42
N GLY A 29 53.51 27.77 1.74
CA GLY A 29 52.30 27.75 0.91
C GLY A 29 51.02 28.06 1.68
N GLN A 30 50.87 27.54 2.91
CA GLN A 30 49.76 27.89 3.80
C GLN A 30 49.79 29.38 4.20
N ARG A 31 50.96 29.92 4.56
CA ARG A 31 51.10 31.35 4.88
C ARG A 31 50.73 32.23 3.69
N CYS A 32 51.17 31.87 2.48
CA CYS A 32 50.78 32.57 1.25
C CYS A 32 49.26 32.50 0.99
N LEU A 33 48.61 31.36 1.26
CA LEU A 33 47.15 31.25 1.16
C LEU A 33 46.43 32.15 2.15
N ASN A 34 46.87 32.17 3.40
CA ASN A 34 46.28 33.01 4.45
C ASN A 34 46.47 34.51 4.17
N ALA A 35 47.56 34.89 3.50
CA ALA A 35 47.86 36.26 3.08
C ALA A 35 47.22 36.66 1.74
N GLY A 36 46.37 35.82 1.12
CA GLY A 36 45.71 36.12 -0.16
C GLY A 36 46.57 35.94 -1.41
N HIS A 37 47.83 35.50 -1.29
CA HIS A 37 48.75 35.29 -2.41
C HIS A 37 48.54 33.92 -3.09
N HIS A 38 47.34 33.70 -3.65
CA HIS A 38 46.92 32.40 -4.18
C HIS A 38 47.74 31.91 -5.38
N GLY A 39 48.28 32.82 -6.20
CA GLY A 39 49.16 32.50 -7.34
C GLY A 39 50.50 31.91 -6.92
N VAL A 40 51.15 32.56 -5.94
CA VAL A 40 52.43 32.12 -5.35
C VAL A 40 52.27 30.79 -4.64
N ALA A 41 51.23 30.66 -3.81
CA ALA A 41 50.90 29.41 -3.15
C ALA A 41 50.70 28.25 -4.15
N ALA A 42 49.96 28.48 -5.25
CA ALA A 42 49.72 27.47 -6.27
C ALA A 42 51.02 26.99 -6.96
N CYS A 43 51.96 27.89 -7.23
CA CYS A 43 53.24 27.56 -7.84
C CYS A 43 54.09 26.70 -6.89
N MET A 44 54.26 27.16 -5.65
CA MET A 44 55.05 26.45 -4.63
C MET A 44 54.49 25.05 -4.35
N LEU A 45 53.18 24.95 -4.11
CA LEU A 45 52.52 23.68 -3.85
C LEU A 45 52.53 22.76 -5.08
N GLY A 46 52.61 23.32 -6.29
CA GLY A 46 52.76 22.59 -7.54
C GLY A 46 54.08 21.82 -7.63
N VAL A 47 55.18 22.45 -7.20
CA VAL A 47 56.51 21.81 -7.12
C VAL A 47 56.48 20.67 -6.10
N VAL A 48 55.93 20.92 -4.91
CA VAL A 48 55.80 19.91 -3.85
C VAL A 48 54.95 18.73 -4.31
N ALA A 49 53.86 18.97 -5.05
CA ALA A 49 52.99 17.91 -5.55
C ALA A 49 53.64 17.03 -6.62
N ARG A 50 54.67 17.49 -7.34
CA ARG A 50 55.44 16.61 -8.24
C ARG A 50 56.30 15.63 -7.46
N LEU A 51 56.82 16.07 -6.31
CA LEU A 51 57.67 15.25 -5.43
C LEU A 51 56.85 14.34 -4.51
N TYR A 52 55.71 14.81 -4.03
CA TYR A 52 54.81 14.11 -3.11
C TYR A 52 53.37 14.18 -3.63
N PRO A 53 53.07 13.52 -4.78
CA PRO A 53 51.73 13.56 -5.39
C PRO A 53 50.66 12.95 -4.48
N ASP A 54 51.07 12.12 -3.52
CA ASP A 54 50.19 11.36 -2.65
C ASP A 54 49.91 12.00 -1.27
N ASP A 55 50.59 13.11 -0.93
CA ASP A 55 50.42 13.75 0.39
C ASP A 55 49.08 14.52 0.47
N LEU A 56 48.25 14.14 1.44
CA LEU A 56 46.89 14.66 1.62
C LEU A 56 46.85 16.16 1.96
N ARG A 57 47.89 16.69 2.62
CA ARG A 57 47.99 18.11 2.96
C ARG A 57 48.31 18.93 1.72
N VAL A 58 49.22 18.43 0.87
CA VAL A 58 49.54 19.07 -0.43
C VAL A 58 48.30 19.15 -1.30
N MET A 59 47.52 18.05 -1.42
CA MET A 59 46.26 18.06 -2.17
C MET A 59 45.26 19.09 -1.61
N HIS A 60 45.13 19.17 -0.29
CA HIS A 60 44.21 20.11 0.38
C HIS A 60 44.55 21.57 0.06
N LEU A 61 45.82 21.96 0.23
CA LEU A 61 46.24 23.34 -0.01
C LEU A 61 46.17 23.72 -1.49
N ARG A 62 46.49 22.78 -2.39
CA ARG A 62 46.32 23.00 -3.84
C ARG A 62 44.87 23.18 -4.24
N ALA A 63 43.95 22.46 -3.61
CA ALA A 63 42.52 22.64 -3.87
C ALA A 63 42.03 24.02 -3.42
N ILE A 64 42.48 24.50 -2.26
CA ILE A 64 42.18 25.87 -1.80
C ILE A 64 42.75 26.90 -2.78
N ALA A 65 44.03 26.77 -3.15
CA ALA A 65 44.68 27.66 -4.11
C ALA A 65 43.97 27.68 -5.48
N ALA A 66 43.54 26.51 -5.97
CA ALA A 66 42.81 26.39 -7.23
C ALA A 66 41.43 27.07 -7.16
N GLN A 67 40.70 26.89 -6.06
CA GLN A 67 39.39 27.49 -5.86
C GLN A 67 39.46 29.03 -5.83
N HIS A 68 40.38 29.61 -5.06
CA HIS A 68 40.56 31.07 -5.03
C HIS A 68 41.03 31.68 -6.35
N ARG A 69 41.56 30.85 -7.27
CA ARG A 69 41.92 31.24 -8.63
C ARG A 69 40.81 30.99 -9.67
N GLY A 70 39.60 30.67 -9.24
CA GLY A 70 38.47 30.35 -10.13
C GLY A 70 38.62 29.01 -10.88
N ARG A 71 39.57 28.15 -10.50
CA ARG A 71 39.78 26.82 -11.12
C ARG A 71 38.97 25.74 -10.42
N GLU A 72 37.66 25.86 -10.49
CA GLU A 72 36.71 25.04 -9.72
C GLU A 72 36.83 23.54 -10.02
N GLN A 73 36.92 23.14 -11.29
CA GLN A 73 37.02 21.72 -11.67
C GLN A 73 38.29 21.07 -11.10
N MET A 74 39.42 21.77 -11.17
CA MET A 74 40.69 21.31 -10.61
C MET A 74 40.61 21.20 -9.08
N ALA A 75 40.00 22.19 -8.41
CA ALA A 75 39.79 22.17 -6.98
C ALA A 75 38.91 20.97 -6.56
N ALA A 76 37.81 20.71 -7.28
CA ALA A 76 36.92 19.59 -7.03
C ALA A 76 37.63 18.23 -7.21
N GLN A 77 38.40 18.04 -8.28
CA GLN A 77 39.17 16.82 -8.52
C GLN A 77 40.22 16.55 -7.44
N LEU A 78 40.97 17.58 -7.02
CA LEU A 78 41.98 17.47 -5.96
C LEU A 78 41.33 17.13 -4.62
N ARG A 79 40.21 17.79 -4.27
CA ARG A 79 39.43 17.47 -3.06
C ARG A 79 38.92 16.04 -3.10
N ALA A 80 38.24 15.64 -4.18
CA ALA A 80 37.68 14.29 -4.29
C ALA A 80 38.77 13.21 -4.20
N THR A 81 39.93 13.42 -4.83
CA THR A 81 41.07 12.50 -4.75
C THR A 81 41.58 12.36 -3.30
N ARG A 82 41.76 13.49 -2.59
CA ARG A 82 42.13 13.50 -1.17
C ARG A 82 41.09 12.73 -0.33
N LEU A 83 39.82 13.04 -0.50
CA LEU A 83 38.72 12.47 0.28
C LEU A 83 38.57 10.95 0.05
N ARG A 84 38.73 10.48 -1.19
CA ARG A 84 38.76 9.04 -1.51
C ARG A 84 39.89 8.29 -0.84
N ARG A 85 40.98 8.96 -0.43
CA ARG A 85 42.07 8.33 0.33
C ARG A 85 41.82 8.39 1.83
N LEU A 86 41.31 9.52 2.32
CA LEU A 86 40.93 9.70 3.72
C LEU A 86 39.85 8.72 4.17
N VAL A 87 38.93 8.35 3.27
CA VAL A 87 37.81 7.47 3.60
C VAL A 87 38.22 6.02 3.86
N VAL A 88 39.35 5.55 3.32
CA VAL A 88 39.79 4.14 3.41
C VAL A 88 39.94 3.67 4.86
N PRO A 89 40.76 4.32 5.72
CA PRO A 89 40.89 3.89 7.11
C PRO A 89 39.59 4.03 7.92
N LEU A 90 38.69 4.94 7.51
CA LEU A 90 37.39 5.13 8.18
C LEU A 90 36.44 3.98 7.87
N ILE A 91 36.45 3.49 6.62
CA ILE A 91 35.71 2.30 6.19
C ILE A 91 36.19 1.06 6.97
N GLU A 92 37.51 0.88 7.07
CA GLU A 92 38.12 -0.26 7.77
C GLU A 92 37.76 -0.29 9.26
N ARG A 93 37.79 0.88 9.91
CA ARG A 93 37.47 1.04 11.35
C ARG A 93 35.97 1.14 11.64
N ARG A 94 35.12 1.21 10.61
CA ARG A 94 33.68 1.50 10.73
C ARG A 94 33.38 2.81 11.49
N ASP A 95 34.20 3.84 11.30
CA ASP A 95 34.00 5.17 11.87
C ASP A 95 32.95 5.95 11.06
N TYR A 96 31.68 5.85 11.46
CA TYR A 96 30.56 6.50 10.79
C TYR A 96 30.60 8.03 10.90
N THR A 97 31.04 8.60 12.02
CA THR A 97 31.17 10.06 12.17
C THR A 97 32.21 10.60 11.21
N GLY A 98 33.41 10.00 11.20
CA GLY A 98 34.48 10.38 10.27
C GLY A 98 34.04 10.21 8.81
N LEU A 99 33.37 9.10 8.51
CA LEU A 99 32.81 8.83 7.19
C LEU A 99 31.85 9.94 6.73
N LEU A 100 30.87 10.30 7.57
CA LEU A 100 29.87 11.33 7.25
C LEU A 100 30.47 12.74 7.14
N ILE A 101 31.51 13.04 7.91
CA ILE A 101 32.33 14.26 7.74
C ILE A 101 32.97 14.31 6.35
N VAL A 102 33.57 13.20 5.90
CA VAL A 102 34.16 13.10 4.55
C VAL A 102 33.10 13.20 3.47
N MET A 103 31.92 12.61 3.69
CA MET A 103 30.79 12.67 2.75
C MET A 103 30.24 14.10 2.60
N ALA A 104 30.08 14.83 3.71
CA ALA A 104 29.66 16.23 3.69
C ALA A 104 30.69 17.11 2.97
N GLU A 105 32.00 16.87 3.16
CA GLU A 105 33.02 17.59 2.38
C GLU A 105 32.97 17.21 0.89
N MET A 106 32.68 15.93 0.57
CA MET A 106 32.57 15.43 -0.81
C MET A 106 31.40 16.05 -1.58
N GLU A 107 30.30 16.41 -0.90
CA GLU A 107 29.13 17.07 -1.48
C GLU A 107 29.51 18.30 -2.31
N ARG A 108 30.51 19.06 -1.85
CA ARG A 108 31.01 20.29 -2.50
C ARG A 108 31.75 20.04 -3.82
N THR A 109 32.12 18.79 -4.11
CA THR A 109 32.91 18.44 -5.31
C THR A 109 32.05 18.00 -6.48
N HIS A 110 30.79 17.65 -6.23
CA HIS A 110 29.90 16.98 -7.19
C HIS A 110 30.37 15.62 -7.72
N LEU A 111 31.39 15.03 -7.09
CA LEU A 111 31.98 13.76 -7.48
C LEU A 111 31.59 12.65 -6.51
N THR A 112 31.73 11.41 -6.97
CA THR A 112 31.45 10.22 -6.18
C THR A 112 32.64 9.85 -5.29
N ILE A 113 32.37 9.42 -4.05
CA ILE A 113 33.34 8.77 -3.15
C ILE A 113 33.56 7.31 -3.57
N GLN A 114 34.32 6.55 -2.78
CA GLN A 114 34.42 5.10 -2.96
C GLN A 114 33.06 4.43 -2.74
N PHE A 115 32.67 3.52 -3.63
CA PHE A 115 31.42 2.74 -3.54
C PHE A 115 31.21 2.10 -2.16
N LYS A 116 32.29 1.59 -1.55
CA LYS A 116 32.24 0.91 -0.25
C LYS A 116 31.71 1.81 0.89
N ALA A 117 32.00 3.12 0.84
CA ALA A 117 31.44 4.09 1.79
C ALA A 117 29.91 4.15 1.71
N GLY A 118 29.36 4.33 0.51
CA GLY A 118 27.92 4.35 0.30
C GLY A 118 27.25 3.02 0.66
N GLN A 119 27.91 1.88 0.35
CA GLN A 119 27.43 0.56 0.76
C GLN A 119 27.33 0.41 2.29
N MET A 120 28.27 0.96 3.06
CA MET A 120 28.20 0.92 4.53
C MET A 120 27.02 1.71 5.07
N ILE A 121 26.74 2.89 4.51
CA ILE A 121 25.60 3.72 4.91
C ILE A 121 24.28 3.02 4.55
N ALA A 122 24.17 2.48 3.32
CA ALA A 122 23.01 1.72 2.86
C ALA A 122 22.64 0.58 3.84
N ARG A 123 23.65 -0.19 4.27
CA ARG A 123 23.46 -1.32 5.21
C ARG A 123 22.92 -0.90 6.56
N GLN A 124 23.30 0.27 7.05
CA GLN A 124 22.82 0.77 8.35
C GLN A 124 21.39 1.32 8.25
N LEU A 125 21.04 1.99 7.14
CA LEU A 125 19.70 2.58 6.94
C LEU A 125 18.56 1.55 6.96
N VAL A 126 18.84 0.30 6.57
CA VAL A 126 17.81 -0.77 6.46
C VAL A 126 17.50 -1.46 7.79
N THR A 127 18.13 -1.07 8.89
CA THR A 127 17.88 -1.62 10.23
C THR A 127 17.60 -0.50 11.24
N GLU A 128 16.79 -0.75 12.26
CA GLU A 128 16.51 0.27 13.28
C GLU A 128 17.78 0.70 14.04
N GLU A 129 18.56 -0.27 14.51
CA GLU A 129 19.81 -0.01 15.24
C GLU A 129 20.82 0.76 14.38
N GLY A 130 20.94 0.38 13.11
CA GLY A 130 21.80 1.10 12.18
C GLY A 130 21.35 2.54 11.92
N ARG A 131 20.04 2.80 11.89
CA ARG A 131 19.51 4.17 11.80
C ARG A 131 19.83 5.00 13.04
N LYS A 132 19.75 4.42 14.26
CA LYS A 132 20.16 5.08 15.51
C LYS A 132 21.64 5.49 15.46
N THR A 133 22.51 4.54 15.10
CA THR A 133 23.95 4.79 14.93
C THR A 133 24.21 5.92 13.91
N LEU A 134 23.56 5.86 12.73
CA LEU A 134 23.71 6.89 11.71
C LEU A 134 23.19 8.26 12.14
N LEU A 135 22.09 8.32 12.88
CA LEU A 135 21.51 9.57 13.36
C LEU A 135 22.48 10.30 14.29
N GLU A 136 23.05 9.60 15.26
CA GLU A 136 24.05 10.15 16.18
C GLU A 136 25.29 10.66 15.45
N SER A 137 25.87 9.82 14.57
CA SER A 137 27.02 10.20 13.76
C SER A 137 26.72 11.39 12.83
N ALA A 138 25.53 11.43 12.23
CA ALA A 138 25.13 12.52 11.34
C ALA A 138 24.95 13.84 12.10
N ARG A 139 24.33 13.81 13.30
CA ARG A 139 24.24 14.98 14.19
C ARG A 139 25.61 15.51 14.59
N GLN A 140 26.57 14.62 14.88
CA GLN A 140 27.95 15.02 15.19
C GLN A 140 28.66 15.63 13.98
N ALA A 141 28.54 15.03 12.79
CA ALA A 141 29.09 15.58 11.55
C ALA A 141 28.47 16.95 11.19
N ARG A 142 27.17 17.11 11.44
CA ARG A 142 26.39 18.33 11.17
C ARG A 142 26.90 19.54 11.95
N LYS A 143 27.48 19.36 13.15
CA LYS A 143 28.12 20.44 13.91
C LYS A 143 29.22 21.15 13.12
N ARG A 144 29.92 20.42 12.24
CA ARG A 144 31.02 20.93 11.40
C ARG A 144 30.55 21.38 10.01
N PHE A 145 29.52 20.77 9.45
CA PHE A 145 28.98 21.04 8.10
C PHE A 145 27.49 21.36 8.17
N ARG A 146 27.16 22.57 8.68
CA ARG A 146 25.78 23.05 8.85
C ARG A 146 25.07 23.31 7.52
N GLU A 147 25.78 23.33 6.41
CA GLU A 147 25.26 23.58 5.07
C GLU A 147 24.94 22.30 4.27
N SER A 148 25.40 21.13 4.71
CA SER A 148 25.26 19.86 3.98
C SER A 148 23.80 19.38 3.88
N ALA A 149 23.24 19.33 2.67
CA ALA A 149 21.88 18.83 2.44
C ALA A 149 21.81 17.30 2.65
N TYR A 150 22.92 16.61 2.36
CA TYR A 150 23.07 15.18 2.57
C TYR A 150 22.90 14.80 4.04
N LEU A 151 23.52 15.55 4.96
CA LEU A 151 23.36 15.33 6.39
C LEU A 151 21.94 15.68 6.87
N SER A 152 21.35 16.79 6.40
CA SER A 152 19.96 17.15 6.72
C SER A 152 18.98 16.03 6.34
N HIS A 153 19.17 15.44 5.15
CA HIS A 153 18.38 14.29 4.70
C HIS A 153 18.53 13.09 5.63
N LEU A 154 19.76 12.66 5.94
CA LEU A 154 19.98 11.48 6.78
C LEU A 154 19.41 11.64 8.18
N ILE A 155 19.59 12.83 8.79
CA ILE A 155 19.06 13.13 10.12
C ILE A 155 17.52 13.07 10.09
N SER A 156 16.89 13.82 9.18
CA SER A 156 15.43 13.93 9.11
C SER A 156 14.77 12.60 8.76
N LEU A 157 15.39 11.81 7.86
CA LEU A 157 14.93 10.47 7.52
C LEU A 157 14.99 9.53 8.73
N CYS A 158 16.10 9.50 9.45
CA CYS A 158 16.25 8.62 10.61
C CYS A 158 15.29 9.00 11.75
N GLU A 159 15.12 10.28 12.02
CA GLU A 159 14.17 10.80 13.03
C GLU A 159 12.72 10.47 12.65
N ALA A 160 12.32 10.74 11.40
CA ALA A 160 10.98 10.41 10.93
C ALA A 160 10.70 8.90 11.03
N MET A 161 11.66 8.04 10.67
CA MET A 161 11.54 6.59 10.82
C MET A 161 11.57 6.10 12.29
N GLN A 162 11.91 6.96 13.26
CA GLN A 162 11.79 6.71 14.70
C GLN A 162 10.48 7.25 15.29
N GLY A 163 9.67 7.96 14.49
CA GLY A 163 8.40 8.56 14.90
C GLY A 163 8.43 10.09 15.03
N ASP A 164 9.61 10.72 14.94
CA ASP A 164 9.79 12.17 15.14
C ASP A 164 9.59 12.99 13.85
N TYR A 165 8.60 12.62 13.02
CA TYR A 165 8.39 13.23 11.71
C TYR A 165 7.95 14.70 11.76
N ARG A 166 7.22 15.14 12.81
CA ARG A 166 6.82 16.56 12.95
C ARG A 166 8.03 17.48 13.13
N GLN A 167 8.90 17.16 14.08
CA GLN A 167 10.13 17.93 14.33
C GLN A 167 11.10 17.85 13.14
N ALA A 168 11.15 16.73 12.43
CA ALA A 168 11.91 16.60 11.20
C ALA A 168 11.36 17.51 10.08
N ALA A 169 10.03 17.56 9.91
CA ALA A 169 9.37 18.38 8.89
C ALA A 169 9.56 19.87 9.16
N GLU A 170 9.32 20.33 10.39
CA GLU A 170 9.47 21.74 10.79
C GLU A 170 10.89 22.24 10.53
N ARG A 171 11.90 21.46 10.91
CA ARG A 171 13.31 21.81 10.65
C ARG A 171 13.64 21.90 9.17
N LEU A 172 13.12 20.97 8.36
CA LEU A 172 13.34 21.00 6.92
C LEU A 172 12.71 22.23 6.29
N LEU A 173 11.50 22.62 6.70
CA LEU A 173 10.86 23.86 6.24
C LEU A 173 11.69 25.09 6.66
N GLN A 174 12.14 25.15 7.91
CA GLN A 174 12.99 26.24 8.38
C GLN A 174 14.31 26.33 7.61
N GLU A 175 14.92 25.20 7.24
CA GLU A 175 16.12 25.16 6.39
C GLU A 175 15.85 25.52 4.91
N ILE A 176 14.63 25.30 4.41
CA ILE A 176 14.22 25.69 3.06
C ILE A 176 14.00 27.21 3.01
N ASP A 177 13.31 27.77 4.00
CA ASP A 177 12.96 29.18 4.08
C ASP A 177 14.18 30.04 4.45
N THR A 178 15.04 29.54 5.34
CA THR A 178 16.26 30.22 5.80
C THR A 178 17.51 29.38 5.51
N PRO A 179 17.95 29.29 4.24
CA PRO A 179 19.03 28.41 3.85
C PRO A 179 20.39 28.91 4.36
N ASN A 180 21.17 28.01 4.99
CA ASN A 180 22.56 28.35 5.38
C ASN A 180 23.38 28.80 4.16
N ALA A 181 24.28 29.77 4.35
CA ALA A 181 25.13 30.29 3.29
C ALA A 181 25.95 29.18 2.61
N ALA A 182 25.83 29.07 1.28
CA ALA A 182 26.61 28.17 0.44
C ALA A 182 26.92 28.82 -0.91
N ALA A 183 27.83 28.22 -1.69
CA ALA A 183 28.13 28.71 -3.03
C ALA A 183 26.88 28.62 -3.94
N PRO A 184 26.63 29.58 -4.86
CA PRO A 184 25.41 29.61 -5.68
C PRO A 184 25.11 28.29 -6.42
N ALA A 185 26.13 27.61 -6.95
CA ALA A 185 25.99 26.32 -7.64
C ALA A 185 25.49 25.16 -6.76
N LEU A 186 25.59 25.28 -5.42
CA LEU A 186 25.10 24.31 -4.44
C LEU A 186 23.67 24.62 -3.97
N MET A 187 23.25 25.89 -4.01
CA MET A 187 21.97 26.34 -3.44
C MET A 187 20.77 25.64 -4.07
N GLU A 188 20.71 25.57 -5.40
CA GLU A 188 19.60 24.93 -6.13
C GLU A 188 19.52 23.41 -5.84
N LYS A 189 20.66 22.72 -5.88
CA LYS A 189 20.71 21.27 -5.59
C LYS A 189 20.33 20.98 -4.15
N ARG A 190 20.78 21.82 -3.22
CA ARG A 190 20.45 21.73 -1.81
C ARG A 190 18.95 21.91 -1.60
N ARG A 191 18.36 22.97 -2.17
CA ARG A 191 16.91 23.21 -2.11
C ARG A 191 16.14 21.96 -2.56
N ARG A 192 16.50 21.41 -3.71
CA ARG A 192 15.88 20.19 -4.24
C ARG A 192 16.01 18.98 -3.30
N ILE A 193 17.18 18.76 -2.68
CA ILE A 193 17.36 17.68 -1.70
C ILE A 193 16.48 17.92 -0.46
N LEU A 194 16.43 19.15 0.07
CA LEU A 194 15.62 19.46 1.25
C LEU A 194 14.12 19.28 0.98
N GLU A 195 13.61 19.79 -0.16
CA GLU A 195 12.22 19.61 -0.60
C GLU A 195 11.86 18.13 -0.76
N GLN A 196 12.75 17.35 -1.39
CA GLN A 196 12.56 15.90 -1.52
C GLN A 196 12.66 15.16 -0.18
N SER A 197 13.47 15.65 0.76
CA SER A 197 13.57 15.11 2.12
C SER A 197 12.29 15.37 2.89
N TRP A 198 11.71 16.57 2.78
CA TRP A 198 10.43 16.91 3.41
C TRP A 198 9.33 16.00 2.88
N ARG A 199 9.27 15.78 1.56
CA ARG A 199 8.31 14.85 0.96
C ARG A 199 8.43 13.43 1.52
N VAL A 200 9.64 12.97 1.81
CA VAL A 200 9.86 11.65 2.44
C VAL A 200 9.36 11.64 3.88
N VAL A 201 9.64 12.69 4.65
CA VAL A 201 9.13 12.83 6.03
C VAL A 201 7.59 12.84 6.05
N ASP A 202 6.95 13.58 5.13
CA ASP A 202 5.49 13.60 5.03
C ASP A 202 4.91 12.25 4.61
N LEU A 203 5.57 11.51 3.71
CA LEU A 203 5.19 10.14 3.38
C LEU A 203 5.24 9.22 4.60
N ILE A 204 6.29 9.32 5.43
CA ILE A 204 6.41 8.54 6.68
C ILE A 204 5.32 8.93 7.68
N ALA A 205 4.98 10.22 7.79
CA ALA A 205 3.86 10.69 8.61
C ALA A 205 2.54 10.07 8.13
N ARG A 206 2.26 10.10 6.82
CA ARG A 206 1.08 9.44 6.24
C ARG A 206 1.06 7.94 6.52
N GLU A 207 2.19 7.25 6.41
CA GLU A 207 2.30 5.81 6.73
C GLU A 207 1.99 5.51 8.19
N SER A 208 2.28 6.47 9.07
CA SER A 208 1.91 6.49 10.48
C SER A 208 0.47 6.97 10.72
N MET A 209 -0.31 7.24 9.66
CA MET A 209 -1.67 7.79 9.68
C MET A 209 -1.76 9.17 10.33
N ASP A 210 -0.73 10.00 10.14
CA ASP A 210 -0.64 11.34 10.70
C ASP A 210 -0.29 12.40 9.62
N TRP A 211 -0.34 13.64 10.05
CA TRP A 211 0.16 14.81 9.33
C TRP A 211 1.58 15.13 9.79
N SER A 212 2.40 15.62 8.86
CA SER A 212 3.73 16.12 9.18
C SER A 212 3.70 17.47 9.92
N GLU A 213 2.57 18.17 9.89
CA GLU A 213 2.29 19.40 10.63
C GLU A 213 1.24 19.13 11.71
N ASP A 214 1.07 20.05 12.68
CA ASP A 214 0.04 19.93 13.70
C ASP A 214 -1.35 20.18 13.07
N PRO A 215 -2.24 19.16 13.01
CA PRO A 215 -3.55 19.37 12.44
C PRO A 215 -4.37 20.24 13.40
N THR A 216 -4.61 21.51 13.04
CA THR A 216 -5.74 22.23 13.62
C THR A 216 -6.99 21.38 13.36
N HIS A 217 -7.60 20.90 14.44
CA HIS A 217 -8.52 19.76 14.51
C HIS A 217 -9.46 19.50 13.32
N GLY A 218 -9.55 18.23 12.93
CA GLY A 218 -10.72 17.64 12.26
C GLY A 218 -10.90 18.02 10.79
N CYS A 219 -11.72 17.24 10.09
CA CYS A 219 -12.15 17.42 8.70
C CYS A 219 -12.10 18.91 8.27
N PRO A 220 -11.30 19.31 7.26
CA PRO A 220 -11.14 20.72 6.97
C PRO A 220 -12.47 21.30 6.50
N PRO A 221 -13.07 22.30 7.17
CA PRO A 221 -13.84 23.28 6.44
C PRO A 221 -12.87 24.02 5.53
N ASP A 222 -13.32 24.39 4.33
CA ASP A 222 -12.61 25.28 3.41
C ASP A 222 -12.06 26.49 4.18
N ARG A 223 -10.79 26.41 4.60
CA ARG A 223 -10.07 27.59 5.07
C ARG A 223 -9.58 28.28 3.82
N GLU A 224 -10.08 29.48 3.58
CA GLU A 224 -9.42 30.46 2.72
C GLU A 224 -8.02 30.72 3.28
N ALA A 225 -7.06 29.93 2.81
CA ALA A 225 -5.65 30.20 3.04
C ALA A 225 -5.26 31.40 2.17
N ALA A 226 -4.35 32.23 2.70
CA ALA A 226 -3.76 33.32 1.93
C ALA A 226 -3.25 32.82 0.57
N PRO A 227 -3.39 33.61 -0.51
CA PRO A 227 -2.97 33.19 -1.84
C PRO A 227 -1.47 32.88 -1.85
N PRO A 228 -1.04 31.79 -2.52
CA PRO A 228 0.37 31.41 -2.57
C PRO A 228 1.19 32.46 -3.33
N LEU A 229 2.42 32.71 -2.86
CA LEU A 229 3.38 33.59 -3.51
C LEU A 229 4.23 32.84 -4.54
N ALA A 230 4.74 33.58 -5.53
CA ALA A 230 5.66 33.01 -6.53
C ALA A 230 6.95 32.51 -5.85
N GLY A 231 7.21 31.20 -5.93
CA GLY A 231 8.37 30.56 -5.28
C GLY A 231 8.02 29.67 -4.08
N ASP A 232 6.74 29.62 -3.69
CA ASP A 232 6.24 28.74 -2.64
C ASP A 232 6.47 27.26 -2.95
N PHE A 233 6.67 26.48 -1.89
CA PHE A 233 6.92 25.05 -1.96
C PHE A 233 5.66 24.27 -2.38
N LYS A 234 5.42 24.16 -3.70
CA LYS A 234 4.21 23.55 -4.28
C LYS A 234 3.88 22.14 -3.78
N GLU A 235 4.90 21.34 -3.44
CA GLU A 235 4.67 19.98 -2.93
C GLU A 235 3.89 19.99 -1.61
N LYS A 236 4.11 20.99 -0.75
CA LYS A 236 3.34 21.16 0.49
C LYS A 236 1.85 21.35 0.20
N ALA A 237 1.50 22.27 -0.71
CA ALA A 237 0.12 22.49 -1.11
C ALA A 237 -0.55 21.21 -1.66
N LEU A 238 0.18 20.41 -2.45
CA LEU A 238 -0.31 19.13 -2.98
C LEU A 238 -0.60 18.11 -1.86
N GLN A 239 0.31 17.95 -0.90
CA GLN A 239 0.18 16.93 0.15
C GLN A 239 -0.83 17.31 1.24
N GLU A 240 -1.11 18.61 1.40
CA GLU A 240 -2.11 19.18 2.33
C GLU A 240 -3.51 19.30 1.73
N ARG A 241 -3.74 18.76 0.53
CA ARG A 241 -5.02 18.88 -0.20
C ARG A 241 -5.43 20.31 -0.54
N ARG A 242 -4.50 21.29 -0.53
CA ARG A 242 -4.74 22.67 -0.98
C ARG A 242 -4.68 22.75 -2.50
N ARG A 243 -5.70 22.18 -3.15
CA ARG A 243 -5.65 21.87 -4.59
C ARG A 243 -5.58 23.12 -5.45
N ASP A 244 -6.36 24.14 -5.14
CA ASP A 244 -6.42 25.37 -5.95
C ASP A 244 -5.11 26.14 -5.88
N ALA A 245 -4.53 26.24 -4.68
CA ALA A 245 -3.20 26.82 -4.48
C ALA A 245 -2.12 26.05 -5.27
N TYR A 246 -2.18 24.72 -5.26
CA TYR A 246 -1.26 23.89 -6.06
C TYR A 246 -1.42 24.14 -7.56
N LEU A 247 -2.66 24.17 -8.06
CA LEU A 247 -2.93 24.42 -9.48
C LEU A 247 -2.51 25.83 -9.91
N GLY A 248 -2.73 26.84 -9.07
CA GLY A 248 -2.27 28.21 -9.30
C GLY A 248 -0.75 28.29 -9.49
N LEU A 249 0.02 27.58 -8.66
CA LEU A 249 1.48 27.48 -8.79
C LEU A 249 1.89 26.76 -10.10
N CYS A 250 1.24 25.65 -10.44
CA CYS A 250 1.50 24.94 -11.70
C CYS A 250 1.15 25.78 -12.94
N ASP A 251 0.07 26.56 -12.90
CA ASP A 251 -0.33 27.43 -14.00
C ASP A 251 0.61 28.63 -14.16
N ALA A 252 1.12 29.18 -13.06
CA ALA A 252 2.17 30.20 -13.10
C ALA A 252 3.46 29.65 -13.75
N GLU A 253 3.89 28.43 -13.40
CA GLU A 253 5.01 27.75 -14.06
C GLU A 253 4.76 27.53 -15.56
N PHE A 254 3.54 27.14 -15.94
CA PHE A 254 3.13 26.99 -17.33
C PHE A 254 3.24 28.31 -18.09
N ARG A 255 2.70 29.41 -17.55
CA ARG A 255 2.73 30.74 -18.19
C ARG A 255 4.16 31.29 -18.31
N ALA A 256 5.03 30.99 -17.35
CA ALA A 256 6.44 31.39 -17.39
C ALA A 256 7.29 30.54 -18.36
N ALA A 257 6.80 29.38 -18.81
CA ALA A 257 7.55 28.48 -19.66
C ALA A 257 7.53 28.91 -21.14
N GLY A 258 8.68 29.29 -21.68
CA GLY A 258 8.83 29.65 -23.09
C GLY A 258 9.03 28.47 -24.06
N GLU A 259 9.32 27.27 -23.58
CA GLU A 259 9.61 26.08 -24.41
C GLU A 259 8.48 25.03 -24.31
N PRO A 260 8.10 24.36 -25.42
CA PRO A 260 7.06 23.33 -25.42
C PRO A 260 7.24 22.24 -24.35
N GLY A 261 8.45 21.66 -24.25
CA GLY A 261 8.75 20.65 -23.24
C GLY A 261 8.59 21.14 -21.78
N LYS A 262 8.84 22.43 -21.50
CA LYS A 262 8.61 23.00 -20.16
C LYS A 262 7.12 23.19 -19.90
N LYS A 263 6.36 23.65 -20.90
CA LYS A 263 4.89 23.74 -20.83
C LYS A 263 4.25 22.37 -20.59
N LEU A 264 4.67 21.33 -21.32
CA LEU A 264 4.21 19.94 -21.12
C LEU A 264 4.53 19.43 -19.71
N ARG A 265 5.70 19.76 -19.14
CA ARG A 265 6.03 19.38 -17.76
C ARG A 265 5.13 20.06 -16.73
N ALA A 266 4.78 21.33 -16.93
CA ALA A 266 3.83 22.02 -16.07
C ALA A 266 2.42 21.39 -16.14
N ILE A 267 1.95 21.04 -17.34
CA ILE A 267 0.68 20.31 -17.54
C ILE A 267 0.70 18.94 -16.84
N ARG A 268 1.80 18.19 -16.97
CA ARG A 268 1.98 16.92 -16.24
C ARG A 268 1.95 17.13 -14.73
N ASP A 269 2.56 18.20 -14.24
CA ASP A 269 2.54 18.53 -12.82
C ASP A 269 1.12 18.88 -12.33
N MET A 270 0.30 19.58 -13.12
CA MET A 270 -1.13 19.79 -12.81
C MET A 270 -1.83 18.45 -12.54
N LEU A 271 -1.59 17.43 -13.36
CA LEU A 271 -2.20 16.10 -13.25
C LEU A 271 -1.71 15.24 -12.07
N ARG A 272 -0.78 15.74 -11.22
CA ARG A 272 -0.31 15.00 -10.05
C ARG A 272 -1.38 14.95 -8.96
N VAL A 273 -1.47 13.80 -8.30
CA VAL A 273 -2.29 13.57 -7.10
C VAL A 273 -1.42 13.58 -5.84
N GLY A 274 -1.97 14.10 -4.73
CA GLY A 274 -1.35 14.02 -3.42
C GLY A 274 -1.41 12.60 -2.86
N ILE A 275 -0.58 12.28 -1.86
CA ILE A 275 -0.62 10.97 -1.16
C ILE A 275 -1.92 10.85 -0.34
N ARG A 276 -2.41 11.98 0.17
CA ARG A 276 -3.75 12.13 0.75
C ARG A 276 -4.65 12.69 -0.34
N HIS A 277 -5.41 11.82 -1.01
CA HIS A 277 -6.21 12.21 -2.19
C HIS A 277 -7.21 13.31 -1.85
N SER A 278 -7.41 14.25 -2.79
CA SER A 278 -8.56 15.17 -2.81
C SER A 278 -9.83 14.42 -3.23
N PRO A 279 -11.01 14.91 -2.83
CA PRO A 279 -12.29 14.27 -3.19
C PRO A 279 -12.58 14.32 -4.69
N ASP A 280 -12.11 15.35 -5.39
CA ASP A 280 -12.34 15.58 -6.82
C ASP A 280 -11.09 16.15 -7.51
N TYR A 281 -10.91 15.81 -8.78
CA TYR A 281 -9.82 16.29 -9.65
C TYR A 281 -10.35 16.82 -11.00
N THR A 282 -11.66 17.02 -11.16
CA THR A 282 -12.28 17.46 -12.42
C THR A 282 -11.68 18.77 -12.93
N GLU A 283 -11.56 19.80 -12.07
CA GLU A 283 -10.97 21.09 -12.43
C GLU A 283 -9.49 21.00 -12.84
N THR A 284 -8.75 20.07 -12.23
CA THR A 284 -7.38 19.79 -12.64
C THR A 284 -7.31 19.36 -14.09
N TYR A 285 -8.16 18.39 -14.45
CA TYR A 285 -8.16 17.83 -15.79
C TYR A 285 -8.69 18.87 -16.79
N ALA A 286 -9.70 19.65 -16.41
CA ALA A 286 -10.19 20.76 -17.23
C ALA A 286 -9.08 21.78 -17.54
N LEU A 287 -8.34 22.24 -16.52
CA LEU A 287 -7.22 23.17 -16.70
C LEU A 287 -6.09 22.55 -17.55
N ALA A 288 -5.70 21.31 -17.27
CA ALA A 288 -4.66 20.62 -18.02
C ALA A 288 -5.03 20.45 -19.51
N THR A 289 -6.28 20.08 -19.79
CA THR A 289 -6.83 20.00 -21.15
C THR A 289 -6.86 21.36 -21.83
N GLN A 290 -7.35 22.39 -21.16
CA GLN A 290 -7.37 23.76 -21.69
C GLN A 290 -5.96 24.24 -22.05
N ARG A 291 -4.97 24.00 -21.17
CA ARG A 291 -3.58 24.39 -21.42
C ARG A 291 -2.93 23.60 -22.54
N LEU A 292 -3.23 22.32 -22.66
CA LEU A 292 -2.70 21.49 -23.74
C LEU A 292 -3.25 21.90 -25.10
N ILE A 293 -4.57 22.13 -25.20
CA ILE A 293 -5.21 22.62 -26.42
C ILE A 293 -4.68 24.01 -26.79
N GLY A 294 -4.51 24.90 -25.81
CA GLY A 294 -3.99 26.25 -26.02
C GLY A 294 -2.54 26.32 -26.51
N ILE A 295 -1.80 25.21 -26.51
CA ILE A 295 -0.44 25.13 -27.06
C ILE A 295 -0.34 24.16 -28.24
N ALA A 296 -1.47 23.73 -28.82
CA ALA A 296 -1.48 22.75 -29.90
C ALA A 296 -0.61 23.21 -31.08
N ASP A 297 -0.72 24.49 -31.47
CA ASP A 297 0.09 25.08 -32.54
C ASP A 297 1.59 25.08 -32.21
N ASP A 298 1.96 25.38 -30.96
CA ASP A 298 3.36 25.30 -30.49
C ASP A 298 3.88 23.85 -30.58
N LEU A 299 3.01 22.85 -30.41
CA LEU A 299 3.36 21.43 -30.46
C LEU A 299 3.43 20.87 -31.87
N GLU A 300 2.85 21.54 -32.88
CA GLU A 300 2.93 21.11 -34.28
C GLU A 300 4.39 21.02 -34.77
N CYS A 301 5.27 21.87 -34.22
CA CYS A 301 6.70 21.81 -34.52
C CYS A 301 7.34 20.45 -34.17
N LEU A 302 6.77 19.68 -33.23
CA LEU A 302 7.29 18.35 -32.86
C LEU A 302 7.02 17.28 -33.92
N PHE A 303 6.09 17.52 -34.84
CA PHE A 303 5.72 16.58 -35.92
C PHE A 303 6.39 16.89 -37.25
N ALA A 304 7.06 18.04 -37.38
CA ALA A 304 7.80 18.40 -38.58
C ALA A 304 9.04 17.50 -38.75
N LEU A 305 9.32 17.01 -39.95
CA LEU A 305 10.50 16.18 -40.21
C LEU A 305 11.80 16.98 -40.03
N GLU A 306 11.72 18.28 -40.24
CA GLU A 306 12.75 19.30 -40.04
C GLU A 306 13.00 19.62 -38.56
N ALA A 307 12.18 19.12 -37.63
CA ALA A 307 12.34 19.34 -36.19
C ALA A 307 13.59 18.65 -35.60
N VAL A 308 14.23 17.78 -36.38
CA VAL A 308 15.38 16.96 -35.97
C VAL A 308 16.58 17.27 -36.88
N LEU A 309 17.18 18.43 -36.66
CA LEU A 309 18.37 18.91 -37.39
C LEU A 309 19.69 18.47 -36.74
N SER A 310 19.65 18.01 -35.49
CA SER A 310 20.82 17.52 -34.76
C SER A 310 20.46 16.38 -33.81
N PRO A 311 21.46 15.58 -33.35
CA PRO A 311 21.23 14.55 -32.33
C PRO A 311 20.66 15.08 -31.01
N LYS A 312 20.95 16.34 -30.65
CA LYS A 312 20.39 16.96 -29.44
C LYS A 312 18.91 17.30 -29.63
N ASP A 313 18.55 17.81 -30.80
CA ASP A 313 17.16 18.09 -31.15
C ASP A 313 16.36 16.78 -31.22
N ALA A 314 16.94 15.71 -31.77
CA ALA A 314 16.33 14.38 -31.77
C ALA A 314 15.92 13.91 -30.36
N VAL A 315 16.83 14.01 -29.38
CA VAL A 315 16.56 13.60 -27.99
C VAL A 315 15.48 14.47 -27.37
N ARG A 316 15.54 15.80 -27.56
CA ARG A 316 14.52 16.72 -27.02
C ARG A 316 13.14 16.44 -27.62
N THR A 317 13.05 16.32 -28.94
CA THR A 317 11.78 16.08 -29.65
C THR A 317 11.17 14.75 -29.24
N VAL A 318 11.95 13.66 -29.17
CA VAL A 318 11.44 12.36 -28.72
C VAL A 318 10.97 12.42 -27.25
N ASP A 319 11.71 13.09 -26.37
CA ASP A 319 11.32 13.25 -24.97
C ASP A 319 9.99 13.99 -24.81
N ASP A 320 9.84 15.09 -25.55
CA ASP A 320 8.64 15.91 -25.53
C ASP A 320 7.45 15.15 -26.16
N LEU A 321 7.66 14.39 -27.25
CA LEU A 321 6.63 13.50 -27.83
C LEU A 321 6.21 12.38 -26.87
N CYS A 322 7.16 11.75 -26.17
CA CYS A 322 6.83 10.71 -25.17
C CYS A 322 6.03 11.29 -24.00
N LEU A 323 6.40 12.49 -23.54
CA LEU A 323 5.65 13.20 -22.50
C LEU A 323 4.26 13.60 -23.01
N TYR A 324 4.16 14.11 -24.23
CA TYR A 324 2.88 14.47 -24.86
C TYR A 324 1.99 13.25 -25.02
N LEU A 325 2.52 12.10 -25.45
CA LEU A 325 1.76 10.85 -25.55
C LEU A 325 1.18 10.44 -24.20
N TRP A 326 1.98 10.53 -23.13
CA TRP A 326 1.50 10.23 -21.78
C TRP A 326 0.36 11.16 -21.37
N ILE A 327 0.51 12.47 -21.59
CA ILE A 327 -0.53 13.47 -21.25
C ILE A 327 -1.79 13.24 -22.09
N ALA A 328 -1.64 13.03 -23.40
CA ALA A 328 -2.76 12.81 -24.32
C ALA A 328 -3.59 11.59 -23.90
N ARG A 329 -2.94 10.46 -23.59
CA ARG A 329 -3.64 9.27 -23.04
C ARG A 329 -4.28 9.56 -21.69
N ARG A 330 -3.59 10.30 -20.81
CA ARG A 330 -4.12 10.66 -19.48
C ARG A 330 -5.37 11.54 -19.58
N LEU A 331 -5.44 12.41 -20.58
CA LEU A 331 -6.59 13.28 -20.86
C LEU A 331 -7.60 12.66 -21.84
N SER A 332 -7.45 11.38 -22.20
CA SER A 332 -8.31 10.67 -23.16
C SER A 332 -8.36 11.30 -24.56
N LEU A 333 -7.29 11.97 -25.00
CA LEU A 333 -7.13 12.53 -26.35
C LEU A 333 -6.59 11.47 -27.32
N TRP A 334 -7.38 10.44 -27.60
CA TRP A 334 -6.94 9.23 -28.31
C TRP A 334 -6.45 9.48 -29.74
N THR A 335 -7.08 10.40 -30.49
CA THR A 335 -6.64 10.77 -31.86
C THR A 335 -5.24 11.39 -31.85
N VAL A 336 -4.95 12.25 -30.87
CA VAL A 336 -3.63 12.86 -30.68
C VAL A 336 -2.62 11.78 -30.28
N ALA A 337 -2.97 10.89 -29.36
CA ALA A 337 -2.12 9.79 -28.93
C ALA A 337 -1.74 8.89 -30.13
N ALA A 338 -2.71 8.50 -30.96
CA ALA A 338 -2.47 7.70 -32.16
C ALA A 338 -1.52 8.41 -33.14
N ARG A 339 -1.74 9.71 -33.42
CA ARG A 339 -0.85 10.52 -34.27
C ARG A 339 0.59 10.53 -33.76
N ILE A 340 0.79 10.69 -32.44
CA ILE A 340 2.13 10.67 -31.83
C ILE A 340 2.80 9.30 -32.00
N VAL A 341 2.07 8.20 -31.76
CA VAL A 341 2.61 6.84 -31.92
C VAL A 341 3.04 6.59 -33.36
N THR A 342 2.22 6.94 -34.35
CA THR A 342 2.56 6.83 -35.78
C THR A 342 3.80 7.66 -36.12
N HIS A 343 3.89 8.89 -35.59
CA HIS A 343 5.05 9.74 -35.84
C HIS A 343 6.34 9.18 -35.22
N LEU A 344 6.28 8.61 -34.01
CA LEU A 344 7.42 7.95 -33.38
C LEU A 344 7.90 6.72 -34.19
N GLU A 345 6.98 5.96 -34.80
CA GLU A 345 7.35 4.89 -35.74
C GLU A 345 8.04 5.45 -36.98
N ALA A 346 7.50 6.51 -37.59
CA ALA A 346 8.10 7.14 -38.76
C ALA A 346 9.53 7.66 -38.47
N LEU A 347 9.74 8.28 -37.29
CA LEU A 347 11.07 8.70 -36.84
C LEU A 347 12.03 7.52 -36.68
N SER A 348 11.53 6.34 -36.30
CA SER A 348 12.37 5.14 -36.15
C SER A 348 12.93 4.60 -37.47
N MET A 349 12.36 5.00 -38.62
CA MET A 349 12.87 4.66 -39.94
C MET A 349 14.06 5.54 -40.36
N ARG A 350 14.34 6.63 -39.64
CA ARG A 350 15.46 7.54 -39.90
C ARG A 350 16.66 7.14 -39.06
N GLY A 351 17.69 6.56 -39.69
CA GLY A 351 18.88 6.04 -38.99
C GLY A 351 19.56 7.00 -38.02
N GLU A 352 19.49 8.31 -38.29
CA GLU A 352 20.07 9.39 -37.47
C GLU A 352 19.32 9.60 -36.13
N VAL A 353 18.02 9.29 -36.10
CA VAL A 353 17.11 9.55 -34.96
C VAL A 353 17.01 8.34 -34.03
N VAL A 354 17.30 7.13 -34.52
CA VAL A 354 17.18 5.87 -33.75
C VAL A 354 17.87 5.94 -32.38
N LYS A 355 19.00 6.64 -32.27
CA LYS A 355 19.74 6.84 -31.01
C LYS A 355 18.94 7.56 -29.92
N ALA A 356 17.98 8.41 -30.32
CA ALA A 356 17.14 9.18 -29.40
C ALA A 356 15.89 8.42 -28.95
N LEU A 357 15.53 7.31 -29.62
CA LEU A 357 14.24 6.64 -29.47
C LEU A 357 14.14 5.64 -28.31
N TRP A 358 15.19 5.46 -27.50
CA TRP A 358 15.16 4.61 -26.30
C TRP A 358 13.88 4.71 -25.44
N PRO A 359 13.36 5.91 -25.08
CA PRO A 359 12.16 6.02 -24.24
C PRO A 359 10.85 5.64 -24.95
N ALA A 360 10.78 5.68 -26.29
CA ALA A 360 9.52 5.55 -27.02
C ALA A 360 8.87 4.17 -26.90
N PRO A 361 9.56 3.02 -27.11
CA PRO A 361 8.95 1.70 -27.02
C PRO A 361 8.24 1.43 -25.68
N GLY A 362 8.85 1.83 -24.56
CA GLY A 362 8.27 1.58 -23.24
C GLY A 362 6.98 2.37 -23.02
N VAL A 363 6.94 3.63 -23.45
CA VAL A 363 5.73 4.46 -23.35
C VAL A 363 4.64 3.95 -24.30
N ILE A 364 5.00 3.52 -25.51
CA ILE A 364 4.06 2.98 -26.50
C ILE A 364 3.45 1.65 -26.00
N ALA A 365 4.29 0.73 -25.50
CA ALA A 365 3.90 -0.59 -25.00
C ALA A 365 2.98 -0.57 -23.77
N GLY A 366 2.85 0.58 -23.09
CA GLY A 366 1.86 0.75 -22.02
C GLY A 366 0.41 0.59 -22.48
N ASP A 367 0.17 0.61 -23.79
CA ASP A 367 -1.11 0.29 -24.43
C ASP A 367 -0.98 -1.04 -25.18
N SER A 368 -1.84 -2.02 -24.86
CA SER A 368 -1.80 -3.36 -25.47
C SER A 368 -2.03 -3.31 -26.98
N ALA A 369 -2.85 -2.38 -27.47
CA ALA A 369 -3.12 -2.21 -28.89
C ALA A 369 -1.89 -1.74 -29.69
N CYS A 370 -0.87 -1.20 -29.00
CA CYS A 370 0.35 -0.68 -29.61
C CYS A 370 1.58 -1.56 -29.36
N LEU A 371 1.43 -2.80 -28.88
CA LEU A 371 2.56 -3.67 -28.55
C LEU A 371 3.43 -3.99 -29.77
N ASP A 372 2.83 -4.43 -30.88
CA ASP A 372 3.56 -4.75 -32.12
C ASP A 372 4.37 -3.55 -32.63
N MET A 373 3.80 -2.35 -32.50
CA MET A 373 4.44 -1.09 -32.85
C MET A 373 5.68 -0.84 -32.00
N ALA A 374 5.54 -0.97 -30.68
CA ALA A 374 6.65 -0.82 -29.75
C ALA A 374 7.76 -1.83 -30.02
N GLU A 375 7.42 -3.08 -30.36
CA GLU A 375 8.39 -4.11 -30.71
C GLU A 375 9.18 -3.76 -31.98
N ARG A 376 8.51 -3.29 -33.03
CA ARG A 376 9.21 -2.87 -34.27
C ARG A 376 10.18 -1.72 -34.02
N ILE A 377 9.80 -0.74 -33.22
CA ILE A 377 10.70 0.38 -32.85
C ILE A 377 11.86 -0.15 -32.01
N MET A 378 11.59 -1.00 -31.00
CA MET A 378 12.65 -1.55 -30.15
C MET A 378 13.65 -2.38 -30.95
N ALA A 379 13.21 -3.21 -31.90
CA ALA A 379 14.09 -4.01 -32.75
C ALA A 379 15.10 -3.15 -33.53
N ARG A 380 14.76 -1.89 -33.85
CA ARG A 380 15.68 -0.92 -34.49
C ARG A 380 16.60 -0.26 -33.47
N VAL A 381 16.08 0.08 -32.30
CA VAL A 381 16.84 0.75 -31.22
C VAL A 381 17.88 -0.18 -30.60
N GLU A 382 17.54 -1.44 -30.35
CA GLU A 382 18.38 -2.41 -29.62
C GLU A 382 19.62 -2.86 -30.40
N CYS A 383 19.66 -2.62 -31.72
CA CYS A 383 20.87 -2.79 -32.54
C CYS A 383 22.04 -1.90 -32.11
N GLN A 384 21.79 -0.91 -31.25
CA GLN A 384 22.79 0.03 -30.75
C GLN A 384 23.19 -0.30 -29.31
N PRO A 385 24.49 -0.22 -28.96
CA PRO A 385 24.92 -0.49 -27.60
C PRO A 385 24.41 0.59 -26.63
N PRO A 386 23.90 0.22 -25.44
CA PRO A 386 23.47 1.19 -24.43
C PRO A 386 24.67 1.96 -23.90
N LYS A 387 24.56 3.29 -23.85
CA LYS A 387 25.64 4.18 -23.42
C LYS A 387 25.34 4.83 -22.08
N THR A 388 24.07 5.02 -21.76
CA THR A 388 23.65 5.78 -20.58
C THR A 388 22.84 4.94 -19.61
N ASN A 389 22.74 5.43 -18.37
CA ASN A 389 21.80 4.89 -17.39
C ASN A 389 20.34 4.93 -17.88
N ARG A 390 20.02 5.92 -18.73
CA ARG A 390 18.68 6.13 -19.25
C ARG A 390 18.33 5.05 -20.28
N ASP A 391 19.26 4.71 -21.17
CA ASP A 391 19.06 3.67 -22.19
C ASP A 391 18.71 2.32 -21.53
N ALA A 392 19.47 1.95 -20.48
CA ALA A 392 19.19 0.74 -19.71
C ALA A 392 17.82 0.77 -19.03
N ARG A 393 17.47 1.90 -18.40
CA ARG A 393 16.15 2.10 -17.78
C ARG A 393 15.03 1.89 -18.80
N ASP A 394 15.15 2.51 -19.96
CA ASP A 394 14.10 2.55 -20.97
C ASP A 394 13.93 1.17 -21.65
N TYR A 395 15.02 0.44 -21.88
CA TYR A 395 14.97 -0.96 -22.35
C TYR A 395 14.24 -1.88 -21.36
N PHE A 396 14.63 -1.85 -20.08
CA PHE A 396 13.97 -2.68 -19.06
C PHE A 396 12.52 -2.26 -18.83
N SER A 397 12.19 -0.98 -18.97
CA SER A 397 10.79 -0.52 -18.93
C SER A 397 9.97 -1.14 -20.06
N TRP A 398 10.47 -1.12 -21.30
CA TRP A 398 9.81 -1.77 -22.43
C TRP A 398 9.69 -3.28 -22.22
N ALA A 399 10.76 -3.96 -21.84
CA ALA A 399 10.75 -5.41 -21.63
C ALA A 399 9.74 -5.82 -20.55
N ALA A 400 9.58 -4.98 -19.52
CA ALA A 400 8.57 -5.17 -18.48
C ALA A 400 7.13 -4.96 -18.97
N GLU A 401 6.89 -4.02 -19.89
CA GLU A 401 5.56 -3.77 -20.46
C GLU A 401 5.16 -4.78 -21.54
N ALA A 402 6.14 -5.30 -22.29
CA ALA A 402 5.96 -6.27 -23.36
C ALA A 402 6.13 -7.73 -22.91
N ASN A 403 6.32 -7.99 -21.61
CA ASN A 403 6.59 -9.33 -21.06
C ASN A 403 7.77 -10.07 -21.75
N ARG A 404 8.84 -9.34 -22.12
CA ARG A 404 10.05 -9.86 -22.79
C ARG A 404 11.22 -10.05 -21.82
N TYR A 405 11.04 -10.88 -20.80
CA TYR A 405 12.02 -11.05 -19.73
C TYR A 405 13.32 -11.74 -20.18
N ASP A 406 13.19 -12.66 -21.14
CA ASP A 406 14.31 -13.30 -21.84
C ASP A 406 15.24 -12.26 -22.51
N LYS A 407 14.65 -11.28 -23.20
CA LYS A 407 15.39 -10.18 -23.83
C LYS A 407 16.05 -9.28 -22.78
N ALA A 408 15.37 -9.02 -21.66
CA ALA A 408 15.94 -8.27 -20.55
C ALA A 408 17.18 -8.97 -19.97
N ASP A 409 17.13 -10.28 -19.76
CA ASP A 409 18.26 -11.07 -19.27
C ASP A 409 19.44 -11.03 -20.25
N ALA A 410 19.17 -11.23 -21.55
CA ALA A 410 20.19 -11.16 -22.60
C ALA A 410 20.85 -9.76 -22.70
N PHE A 411 20.04 -8.71 -22.54
CA PHE A 411 20.53 -7.33 -22.53
C PHE A 411 21.37 -7.03 -21.29
N TYR A 412 20.94 -7.46 -20.10
CA TYR A 412 21.71 -7.29 -18.86
C TYR A 412 23.08 -7.98 -18.93
N ALA A 413 23.14 -9.19 -19.48
CA ALA A 413 24.38 -9.94 -19.65
C ALA A 413 25.42 -9.21 -20.53
N LYS A 414 24.95 -8.46 -21.54
CA LYS A 414 25.79 -7.66 -22.46
C LYS A 414 26.03 -6.23 -21.97
N LEU A 415 25.39 -5.82 -20.86
CA LEU A 415 25.44 -4.45 -20.38
C LEU A 415 26.86 -4.08 -19.89
N PRO A 416 27.41 -2.91 -20.27
CA PRO A 416 28.72 -2.47 -19.78
C PRO A 416 28.79 -2.43 -18.24
N LYS A 417 29.91 -2.90 -17.66
CA LYS A 417 30.12 -2.94 -16.19
C LYS A 417 29.89 -1.58 -15.50
N ALA A 418 30.16 -0.47 -16.19
CA ALA A 418 29.94 0.87 -15.67
C ALA A 418 28.45 1.22 -15.40
N LEU A 419 27.52 0.46 -15.99
CA LEU A 419 26.08 0.64 -15.85
C LEU A 419 25.44 -0.28 -14.80
N HIS A 420 26.10 -1.38 -14.40
CA HIS A 420 25.55 -2.41 -13.48
C HIS A 420 25.09 -1.89 -12.11
N ARG A 421 25.56 -0.72 -11.68
CA ARG A 421 25.22 -0.10 -10.38
C ARG A 421 24.42 1.17 -10.50
N ARG A 422 23.81 1.42 -11.66
CA ARG A 422 23.11 2.68 -11.94
C ARG A 422 21.61 2.52 -11.70
N HIS A 423 20.93 3.64 -11.48
CA HIS A 423 19.52 3.68 -11.07
C HIS A 423 18.56 2.99 -12.05
N GLY A 424 18.88 2.95 -13.35
CA GLY A 424 18.08 2.28 -14.37
C GLY A 424 17.93 0.77 -14.13
N LEU A 425 18.86 0.16 -13.39
CA LEU A 425 18.78 -1.27 -13.05
C LEU A 425 17.66 -1.61 -12.08
N LEU A 426 17.01 -0.63 -11.44
CA LEU A 426 15.82 -0.89 -10.62
C LEU A 426 14.64 -1.43 -11.44
N TYR A 427 14.59 -1.14 -12.73
CA TYR A 427 13.58 -1.71 -13.63
C TYR A 427 13.88 -3.20 -13.89
N TYR A 428 15.15 -3.57 -14.01
CA TYR A 428 15.55 -4.97 -14.08
C TYR A 428 15.35 -5.71 -12.76
N VAL A 429 15.57 -5.05 -11.60
CA VAL A 429 15.20 -5.61 -10.28
C VAL A 429 13.72 -5.99 -10.22
N ASN A 430 12.84 -5.18 -10.82
CA ASN A 430 11.41 -5.51 -10.90
C ASN A 430 11.15 -6.73 -11.80
N ILE A 431 11.84 -6.84 -12.94
CA ILE A 431 11.76 -8.03 -13.81
C ILE A 431 12.24 -9.29 -13.07
N LEU A 432 13.39 -9.22 -12.40
CA LEU A 432 13.91 -10.33 -11.60
C LEU A 432 12.92 -10.75 -10.52
N GLN A 433 12.28 -9.79 -9.83
CA GLN A 433 11.21 -10.13 -8.90
C GLN A 433 10.06 -10.85 -9.61
N ARG A 434 9.57 -10.34 -10.75
CA ARG A 434 8.48 -10.97 -11.51
C ARG A 434 8.79 -12.41 -11.91
N GLN A 435 10.05 -12.70 -12.23
CA GLN A 435 10.58 -14.04 -12.49
C GLN A 435 10.80 -14.90 -11.23
N GLY A 436 10.54 -14.39 -10.03
CA GLY A 436 10.81 -15.09 -8.76
C GLY A 436 12.27 -15.08 -8.30
N ARG A 437 13.16 -14.35 -8.98
CA ARG A 437 14.62 -14.31 -8.71
C ARG A 437 14.96 -13.28 -7.63
N PHE A 438 14.38 -13.42 -6.44
CA PHE A 438 14.41 -12.39 -5.39
C PHE A 438 15.81 -12.09 -4.85
N SER A 439 16.65 -13.12 -4.69
CA SER A 439 18.04 -12.96 -4.20
C SER A 439 18.92 -12.15 -5.16
N GLU A 440 18.78 -12.39 -6.46
CA GLU A 440 19.48 -11.61 -7.49
C GLU A 440 18.97 -10.17 -7.55
N ALA A 441 17.66 -9.98 -7.45
CA ALA A 441 17.02 -8.67 -7.35
C ALA A 441 17.58 -7.87 -6.16
N LEU A 442 17.69 -8.49 -4.98
CA LEU A 442 18.21 -7.85 -3.76
C LEU A 442 19.69 -7.46 -3.90
N LYS A 443 20.49 -8.31 -4.55
CA LYS A 443 21.91 -8.02 -4.80
C LYS A 443 22.07 -6.76 -5.63
N ILE A 444 21.41 -6.68 -6.79
CA ILE A 444 21.49 -5.52 -7.68
C ILE A 444 20.96 -4.27 -6.96
N LEU A 445 19.82 -4.40 -6.28
CA LEU A 445 19.24 -3.29 -5.53
C LEU A 445 20.19 -2.71 -4.47
N THR A 446 20.86 -3.58 -3.72
CA THR A 446 21.84 -3.18 -2.70
C THR A 446 23.04 -2.46 -3.32
N GLU A 447 23.49 -2.91 -4.50
CA GLU A 447 24.56 -2.23 -5.24
C GLU A 447 24.12 -0.85 -5.75
N VAL A 448 22.91 -0.73 -6.30
CA VAL A 448 22.36 0.56 -6.73
C VAL A 448 22.21 1.53 -5.55
N HIS A 449 21.72 1.04 -4.40
CA HIS A 449 21.57 1.86 -3.19
C HIS A 449 22.90 2.37 -2.65
N GLY A 450 23.89 1.49 -2.53
CA GLY A 450 25.25 1.87 -2.15
C GLY A 450 25.88 2.89 -3.11
N GLN A 451 25.67 2.71 -4.42
CA GLN A 451 26.18 3.64 -5.43
C GLN A 451 25.48 5.00 -5.40
N SER A 452 24.17 5.03 -5.11
CA SER A 452 23.42 6.28 -4.95
C SER A 452 23.91 7.07 -3.73
N LEU A 453 24.16 6.40 -2.61
CA LEU A 453 24.66 7.05 -1.39
C LEU A 453 26.14 7.46 -1.49
N ALA A 454 26.92 6.84 -2.38
CA ALA A 454 28.30 7.22 -2.64
C ALA A 454 28.43 8.57 -3.38
N ASN A 455 27.34 9.18 -3.85
CA ASN A 455 27.35 10.52 -4.42
C ASN A 455 26.45 11.47 -3.62
N PRO A 456 26.96 12.09 -2.55
CA PRO A 456 26.14 12.92 -1.66
C PRO A 456 25.49 14.11 -2.37
N SER A 457 26.12 14.64 -3.42
CA SER A 457 25.62 15.80 -4.17
C SER A 457 24.49 15.51 -5.17
N LEU A 458 24.31 14.24 -5.54
CA LEU A 458 23.26 13.77 -6.47
C LEU A 458 22.31 12.80 -5.78
N LEU A 459 22.29 12.80 -4.44
CA LEU A 459 21.33 12.00 -3.69
C LEU A 459 19.91 12.42 -4.07
N ASN A 460 19.05 11.44 -4.32
CA ASN A 460 17.61 11.64 -4.39
C ASN A 460 16.99 11.02 -3.12
N PRO A 461 16.51 11.84 -2.16
CA PRO A 461 15.84 11.39 -0.94
C PRO A 461 14.70 10.39 -1.15
N VAL A 462 13.83 10.65 -2.14
CA VAL A 462 12.67 9.80 -2.45
C VAL A 462 13.14 8.41 -2.90
N THR A 463 14.11 8.37 -3.82
CA THR A 463 14.73 7.11 -4.25
C THR A 463 15.42 6.40 -3.08
N ASN A 464 16.14 7.13 -2.23
CA ASN A 464 16.83 6.54 -1.07
C ASN A 464 15.85 5.85 -0.12
N HIS A 465 14.75 6.51 0.25
CA HIS A 465 13.71 5.92 1.09
C HIS A 465 13.02 4.73 0.41
N SER A 466 12.71 4.84 -0.89
CA SER A 466 12.15 3.73 -1.67
C SER A 466 13.08 2.50 -1.69
N LEU A 467 14.40 2.68 -1.80
CA LEU A 467 15.36 1.57 -1.76
C LEU A 467 15.46 0.89 -0.39
N ILE A 468 15.36 1.66 0.71
CA ILE A 468 15.25 1.11 2.07
C ILE A 468 14.03 0.21 2.16
N LYS A 469 12.89 0.72 1.69
CA LYS A 469 11.63 0.02 1.70
C LYS A 469 11.69 -1.28 0.89
N ARG A 470 12.13 -1.16 -0.36
CA ARG A 470 12.29 -2.27 -1.32
C ARG A 470 13.27 -3.35 -0.86
N THR A 471 14.32 -2.98 -0.11
CA THR A 471 15.22 -3.96 0.53
C THR A 471 14.46 -4.86 1.50
N GLY A 472 13.58 -4.27 2.32
CA GLY A 472 12.75 -5.03 3.26
C GLY A 472 11.76 -5.96 2.54
N GLU A 473 11.14 -5.49 1.46
CA GLU A 473 10.24 -6.32 0.63
C GLU A 473 10.95 -7.55 0.07
N LEU A 474 12.10 -7.37 -0.57
CA LEU A 474 12.84 -8.48 -1.17
C LEU A 474 13.34 -9.46 -0.12
N ARG A 475 13.74 -8.98 1.07
CA ARG A 475 14.09 -9.87 2.21
C ARG A 475 12.89 -10.69 2.66
N PHE A 476 11.71 -10.07 2.77
CA PHE A 476 10.48 -10.79 3.09
C PHE A 476 10.14 -11.85 2.02
N LEU A 477 10.29 -11.51 0.74
CA LEU A 477 10.04 -12.45 -0.37
C LEU A 477 11.04 -13.61 -0.40
N ILE A 478 12.33 -13.35 -0.16
CA ILE A 478 13.36 -14.41 -0.05
C ILE A 478 13.03 -15.37 1.09
N GLU A 479 12.65 -14.84 2.26
CA GLU A 479 12.26 -15.68 3.39
C GLU A 479 10.95 -16.43 3.11
N THR A 480 10.00 -15.79 2.44
CA THR A 480 8.75 -16.42 2.01
C THR A 480 9.01 -17.55 1.02
N GLU A 481 9.88 -17.35 0.03
CA GLU A 481 10.31 -18.39 -0.91
C GLU A 481 10.94 -19.57 -0.18
N ARG A 482 11.89 -19.31 0.73
CA ARG A 482 12.54 -20.34 1.54
C ARG A 482 11.54 -21.20 2.31
N LEU A 483 10.57 -20.56 2.97
CA LEU A 483 9.52 -21.24 3.72
C LEU A 483 8.58 -21.99 2.78
N TYR A 484 8.11 -21.34 1.72
CA TYR A 484 7.09 -21.87 0.82
C TYR A 484 7.59 -23.09 0.03
N SER A 485 8.86 -23.09 -0.37
CA SER A 485 9.50 -24.21 -1.08
C SER A 485 9.95 -25.35 -0.16
N SER A 486 9.85 -25.19 1.17
CA SER A 486 10.05 -26.29 2.12
C SER A 486 8.95 -27.36 2.02
N VAL A 487 7.78 -26.99 1.50
CA VAL A 487 6.69 -27.91 1.14
C VAL A 487 6.55 -27.86 -0.37
N LYS A 488 6.89 -28.94 -1.08
CA LYS A 488 6.83 -28.96 -2.56
C LYS A 488 5.39 -28.87 -3.07
N GLN A 489 5.21 -28.23 -4.21
CA GLN A 489 3.95 -28.32 -4.97
C GLN A 489 3.67 -29.80 -5.35
N PRO A 490 2.43 -30.29 -5.16
CA PRO A 490 2.06 -31.64 -5.59
C PRO A 490 2.15 -31.79 -7.11
N GLN A 491 2.70 -32.90 -7.59
CA GLN A 491 2.88 -33.20 -9.03
C GLN A 491 1.62 -33.76 -9.72
N ASN A 492 0.62 -34.17 -8.94
CA ASN A 492 -0.70 -34.59 -9.43
C ASN A 492 -1.70 -34.09 -8.38
N PRO A 493 -2.00 -32.78 -8.37
CA PRO A 493 -2.83 -32.21 -7.34
C PRO A 493 -4.23 -32.82 -7.38
N LYS A 494 -4.78 -33.14 -6.20
CA LYS A 494 -6.18 -33.60 -6.10
C LYS A 494 -7.18 -32.46 -6.26
N ALA A 495 -6.70 -31.23 -6.12
CA ALA A 495 -7.49 -30.01 -6.12
C ALA A 495 -6.58 -28.78 -6.26
N VAL A 496 -7.16 -27.64 -6.61
CA VAL A 496 -6.47 -26.37 -6.86
C VAL A 496 -6.99 -25.29 -5.93
N VAL A 497 -6.11 -24.42 -5.43
CA VAL A 497 -6.49 -23.15 -4.80
C VAL A 497 -5.85 -21.97 -5.53
N LEU A 498 -6.70 -21.07 -6.02
CA LEU A 498 -6.32 -19.87 -6.75
C LEU A 498 -6.20 -18.68 -5.80
N ILE A 499 -5.12 -17.91 -5.93
CA ILE A 499 -4.93 -16.63 -5.22
C ILE A 499 -4.43 -15.56 -6.18
N ALA A 500 -4.78 -14.29 -5.95
CA ALA A 500 -4.39 -13.19 -6.83
C ALA A 500 -3.76 -12.01 -6.08
N PRO A 501 -2.70 -12.20 -5.26
CA PRO A 501 -2.00 -11.07 -4.68
C PRO A 501 -1.35 -10.24 -5.80
N ARG A 502 -1.67 -8.94 -5.90
CA ARG A 502 -1.12 -8.04 -6.93
C ARG A 502 0.12 -7.27 -6.48
N ASN A 503 0.35 -7.25 -5.17
CA ASN A 503 1.51 -6.59 -4.56
C ASN A 503 1.82 -7.22 -3.18
N ILE A 504 2.93 -6.81 -2.58
CA ILE A 504 3.39 -7.35 -1.30
C ILE A 504 2.46 -6.97 -0.13
N ASP A 505 1.74 -5.84 -0.21
CA ASP A 505 0.77 -5.44 0.82
C ASP A 505 -0.43 -6.39 0.87
N GLN A 506 -0.81 -6.95 -0.28
CA GLN A 506 -1.82 -8.01 -0.36
C GLN A 506 -1.23 -9.35 0.05
N LEU A 507 -0.08 -9.75 -0.51
CA LEU A 507 0.55 -11.04 -0.18
C LEU A 507 0.70 -11.24 1.33
N ARG A 508 1.21 -10.23 2.04
CA ARG A 508 1.43 -10.31 3.50
C ARG A 508 0.16 -10.49 4.32
N ARG A 509 -1.03 -10.28 3.75
CA ARG A 509 -2.32 -10.48 4.43
C ARG A 509 -2.87 -11.89 4.19
N TYR A 510 -2.42 -12.58 3.15
CA TYR A 510 -2.79 -13.98 2.89
C TYR A 510 -2.27 -14.90 3.99
N PRO A 511 -2.98 -15.98 4.32
CA PRO A 511 -2.54 -16.92 5.33
C PRO A 511 -1.48 -17.87 4.75
N LEU A 512 -0.26 -17.36 4.57
CA LEU A 512 0.86 -18.07 3.92
C LEU A 512 1.13 -19.46 4.50
N MET A 513 0.99 -19.67 5.81
CA MET A 513 1.18 -20.98 6.42
C MET A 513 0.02 -21.95 6.15
N VAL A 514 -1.20 -21.44 5.96
CA VAL A 514 -2.36 -22.24 5.50
C VAL A 514 -2.16 -22.70 4.06
N LEU A 515 -1.61 -21.84 3.19
CA LEU A 515 -1.28 -22.23 1.82
C LEU A 515 -0.28 -23.39 1.80
N MET A 516 0.74 -23.36 2.66
CA MET A 516 1.69 -24.47 2.79
C MET A 516 1.02 -25.75 3.29
N GLU A 517 0.07 -25.64 4.23
CA GLU A 517 -0.68 -26.80 4.72
C GLU A 517 -1.61 -27.40 3.64
N LEU A 518 -2.25 -26.56 2.81
CA LEU A 518 -2.99 -27.02 1.64
C LEU A 518 -2.11 -27.84 0.68
N LYS A 519 -0.86 -27.41 0.43
CA LYS A 519 0.11 -28.19 -0.36
C LYS A 519 0.40 -29.55 0.27
N ARG A 520 0.62 -29.62 1.60
CA ARG A 520 0.83 -30.90 2.31
C ARG A 520 -0.36 -31.86 2.13
N ARG A 521 -1.58 -31.32 2.07
CA ARG A 521 -2.80 -32.08 1.83
C ARG A 521 -3.05 -32.41 0.36
N GLY A 522 -2.13 -32.09 -0.55
CA GLY A 522 -2.21 -32.42 -1.97
C GLY A 522 -2.97 -31.41 -2.83
N TRP A 523 -3.24 -30.20 -2.33
CA TRP A 523 -3.79 -29.11 -3.13
C TRP A 523 -2.67 -28.33 -3.82
N ALA A 524 -2.81 -28.06 -5.12
CA ALA A 524 -1.94 -27.11 -5.80
C ALA A 524 -2.33 -25.69 -5.42
N VAL A 525 -1.36 -24.90 -4.94
CA VAL A 525 -1.57 -23.47 -4.69
C VAL A 525 -1.06 -22.68 -5.89
N VAL A 526 -1.95 -21.99 -6.57
CA VAL A 526 -1.68 -21.34 -7.86
C VAL A 526 -1.86 -19.82 -7.73
N PRO A 527 -0.75 -19.05 -7.65
CA PRO A 527 -0.82 -17.60 -7.74
C PRO A 527 -1.09 -17.18 -9.18
N LEU A 528 -2.17 -16.43 -9.40
CA LEU A 528 -2.55 -15.95 -10.73
C LEU A 528 -1.64 -14.83 -11.22
N VAL A 529 -1.06 -14.06 -10.30
CA VAL A 529 -0.19 -12.92 -10.60
C VAL A 529 1.25 -13.30 -10.33
N GLU A 530 2.14 -12.97 -11.27
CA GLU A 530 3.56 -13.27 -11.17
C GLU A 530 4.29 -12.46 -10.06
N GLY A 531 5.42 -12.99 -9.58
CA GLY A 531 6.43 -12.20 -8.88
C GLY A 531 6.27 -12.00 -7.38
N LEU A 532 5.41 -12.76 -6.71
CA LEU A 532 5.19 -12.66 -5.26
C LEU A 532 5.35 -14.00 -4.53
N LEU A 533 5.14 -15.12 -5.21
CA LEU A 533 5.43 -16.47 -4.73
C LEU A 533 6.28 -17.18 -5.80
N PRO A 534 7.09 -18.19 -5.41
CA PRO A 534 7.87 -18.96 -6.37
C PRO A 534 6.96 -19.71 -7.35
N ARG A 535 7.39 -19.77 -8.61
CA ARG A 535 6.66 -20.49 -9.67
C ARG A 535 7.00 -21.98 -9.61
N GLU A 536 6.20 -22.73 -8.87
CA GLU A 536 6.32 -24.19 -8.76
C GLU A 536 5.28 -24.87 -9.66
N MET A 537 5.77 -25.70 -10.60
CA MET A 537 4.93 -26.42 -11.55
C MET A 537 4.34 -27.69 -10.92
N THR A 538 3.10 -27.97 -11.29
CA THR A 538 2.39 -29.20 -10.96
C THR A 538 2.68 -30.31 -11.96
N GLY A 539 3.10 -29.99 -13.19
CA GLY A 539 3.25 -30.99 -14.25
C GLY A 539 1.97 -31.21 -15.06
N ASP A 540 0.85 -30.60 -14.65
CA ASP A 540 -0.37 -30.50 -15.43
C ASP A 540 -0.40 -29.16 -16.19
N PRO A 541 -0.29 -29.16 -17.53
CA PRO A 541 -0.31 -27.93 -18.33
C PRO A 541 -1.58 -27.09 -18.15
N ALA A 542 -2.72 -27.71 -17.85
CA ALA A 542 -3.99 -27.02 -17.67
C ALA A 542 -4.04 -26.21 -16.37
N ILE A 543 -3.29 -26.64 -15.35
CA ILE A 543 -3.10 -25.91 -14.09
C ILE A 543 -1.93 -24.94 -14.20
N ASP A 544 -0.82 -25.38 -14.78
CA ASP A 544 0.43 -24.62 -14.84
C ASP A 544 0.33 -23.35 -15.70
N VAL A 545 -0.59 -23.32 -16.68
CA VAL A 545 -0.89 -22.11 -17.47
C VAL A 545 -1.53 -20.99 -16.65
N MET A 546 -2.20 -21.31 -15.53
CA MET A 546 -2.78 -20.32 -14.62
C MET A 546 -1.73 -19.71 -13.67
N ASN A 547 -0.62 -20.41 -13.43
CA ASN A 547 0.42 -19.99 -12.48
C ASN A 547 1.27 -18.84 -13.08
N GLY A 548 1.07 -17.63 -12.55
CA GLY A 548 1.64 -16.40 -13.08
C GLY A 548 1.04 -16.01 -14.43
N ALA A 549 -0.22 -16.37 -14.68
CA ALA A 549 -0.90 -16.05 -15.94
C ALA A 549 -1.01 -14.54 -16.21
N ILE A 550 -1.15 -13.74 -15.15
CA ILE A 550 -1.33 -12.29 -15.21
C ILE A 550 -0.04 -11.60 -14.78
N SER A 551 0.48 -10.73 -15.65
CA SER A 551 1.65 -9.90 -15.33
C SER A 551 1.31 -8.82 -14.29
N ALA A 552 2.33 -8.27 -13.64
CA ALA A 552 2.13 -7.12 -12.73
C ALA A 552 1.58 -5.86 -13.43
N THR A 553 1.61 -5.82 -14.78
CA THR A 553 1.04 -4.76 -15.62
C THR A 553 -0.37 -5.09 -16.11
N CYS A 554 -1.03 -6.11 -15.55
CA CYS A 554 -2.40 -6.52 -15.87
C CYS A 554 -2.56 -7.06 -17.31
N LYS A 555 -1.55 -7.78 -17.82
CA LYS A 555 -1.60 -8.44 -19.13
C LYS A 555 -1.49 -9.95 -18.97
N LEU A 556 -2.22 -10.72 -19.76
CA LEU A 556 -2.01 -12.15 -19.79
C LEU A 556 -0.67 -12.49 -20.45
N SER A 557 -0.02 -13.55 -19.97
CA SER A 557 1.10 -14.17 -20.69
C SER A 557 0.62 -14.73 -22.03
N GLU A 558 1.49 -14.87 -23.03
CA GLU A 558 1.09 -15.42 -24.34
C GLU A 558 0.47 -16.82 -24.24
N ALA A 559 0.93 -17.64 -23.30
CA ALA A 559 0.36 -18.97 -23.06
C ALA A 559 -1.06 -18.87 -22.47
N ALA A 560 -1.25 -17.97 -21.50
CA ALA A 560 -2.56 -17.71 -20.89
C ALA A 560 -3.54 -17.07 -21.88
N GLU A 561 -3.09 -16.11 -22.69
CA GLU A 561 -3.89 -15.46 -23.73
C GLU A 561 -4.46 -16.46 -24.74
N ARG A 562 -3.68 -17.47 -25.11
CA ARG A 562 -4.12 -18.55 -26.01
C ARG A 562 -5.04 -19.58 -25.34
N ALA A 563 -4.85 -19.84 -24.05
CA ALA A 563 -5.58 -20.88 -23.34
C ALA A 563 -6.91 -20.38 -22.75
N MET A 564 -6.96 -19.13 -22.30
CA MET A 564 -8.09 -18.57 -21.54
C MET A 564 -9.09 -17.91 -22.49
N PRO A 565 -10.38 -18.25 -22.41
CA PRO A 565 -11.39 -17.70 -23.30
C PRO A 565 -11.58 -16.20 -23.06
N GLU A 566 -12.06 -15.48 -24.07
CA GLU A 566 -12.58 -14.12 -23.91
C GLU A 566 -13.89 -14.15 -23.11
N LEU A 567 -14.15 -13.07 -22.37
CA LEU A 567 -15.37 -12.96 -21.58
C LEU A 567 -16.54 -12.51 -22.45
N THR A 568 -17.63 -13.27 -22.39
CA THR A 568 -18.92 -12.85 -22.94
C THR A 568 -19.72 -12.07 -21.88
N ASP A 569 -20.54 -11.11 -22.34
CA ASP A 569 -21.43 -10.30 -21.49
C ASP A 569 -20.73 -9.58 -20.32
N PHE A 570 -19.48 -9.19 -20.50
CA PHE A 570 -18.71 -8.42 -19.52
C PHE A 570 -18.81 -6.91 -19.83
N VAL A 571 -19.60 -6.20 -19.03
CA VAL A 571 -19.85 -4.75 -19.19
C VAL A 571 -19.10 -4.00 -18.10
N ALA A 572 -18.14 -3.17 -18.50
CA ALA A 572 -17.36 -2.33 -17.61
C ALA A 572 -17.42 -0.88 -18.06
N ASP A 573 -18.03 -0.02 -17.25
CA ASP A 573 -18.12 1.42 -17.49
C ASP A 573 -17.66 2.22 -16.25
N PRO A 574 -16.41 2.73 -16.26
CA PRO A 574 -15.88 3.51 -15.14
C PRO A 574 -16.58 4.86 -14.96
N SER A 575 -17.28 5.39 -15.98
CA SER A 575 -17.95 6.69 -15.93
C SER A 575 -19.27 6.68 -15.17
N THR A 576 -19.85 5.49 -14.98
CA THR A 576 -21.06 5.27 -14.19
C THR A 576 -20.80 4.39 -12.95
N GLY A 577 -19.60 3.82 -12.83
CA GLY A 577 -19.26 2.84 -11.80
C GLY A 577 -19.88 1.46 -12.07
N THR A 578 -20.38 1.21 -13.28
CA THR A 578 -21.05 -0.04 -13.63
C THR A 578 -20.04 -1.13 -13.93
N LEU A 579 -20.17 -2.28 -13.28
CA LEU A 579 -19.45 -3.49 -13.63
C LEU A 579 -20.38 -4.70 -13.53
N ARG A 580 -20.68 -5.32 -14.66
CA ARG A 580 -21.59 -6.47 -14.75
C ARG A 580 -20.97 -7.58 -15.58
N TRP A 581 -21.27 -8.82 -15.21
CA TRP A 581 -20.85 -9.98 -15.99
C TRP A 581 -21.92 -11.07 -15.98
N GLY A 582 -22.65 -11.18 -17.09
CA GLY A 582 -23.89 -11.97 -17.13
C GLY A 582 -24.86 -11.48 -16.05
N GLU A 583 -25.28 -12.38 -15.15
CA GLU A 583 -26.19 -12.08 -14.04
C GLU A 583 -25.50 -11.42 -12.83
N MET A 584 -24.17 -11.41 -12.77
CA MET A 584 -23.44 -10.83 -11.65
C MET A 584 -23.38 -9.31 -11.77
N ASP A 585 -23.79 -8.61 -10.70
CA ASP A 585 -23.58 -7.17 -10.55
C ASP A 585 -22.48 -6.90 -9.50
N LEU A 586 -21.36 -6.35 -9.96
CA LEU A 586 -20.19 -6.00 -9.17
C LEU A 586 -20.10 -4.49 -8.92
N SER A 587 -21.11 -3.71 -9.34
CA SER A 587 -21.08 -2.24 -9.29
C SER A 587 -20.96 -1.72 -7.85
N HIS A 588 -21.52 -2.44 -6.86
CA HIS A 588 -21.34 -2.08 -5.46
C HIS A 588 -19.87 -2.25 -5.00
N ALA A 589 -19.18 -3.30 -5.44
CA ALA A 589 -17.76 -3.48 -5.12
C ALA A 589 -16.88 -2.40 -5.77
N VAL A 590 -17.28 -1.90 -6.95
CA VAL A 590 -16.65 -0.73 -7.58
C VAL A 590 -16.89 0.54 -6.77
N TRP A 591 -18.11 0.74 -6.28
CA TRP A 591 -18.44 1.84 -5.38
C TRP A 591 -17.63 1.78 -4.08
N GLU A 592 -17.46 0.60 -3.47
CA GLU A 592 -16.68 0.43 -2.24
C GLU A 592 -15.21 0.84 -2.44
N ASP A 593 -14.55 0.42 -3.53
CA ASP A 593 -13.18 0.87 -3.81
C ASP A 593 -13.10 2.37 -4.14
N ALA A 594 -14.09 2.92 -4.83
CA ALA A 594 -14.16 4.36 -5.07
C ALA A 594 -14.30 5.14 -3.75
N ALA A 595 -15.16 4.67 -2.85
CA ALA A 595 -15.42 5.25 -1.54
C ALA A 595 -14.16 5.22 -0.66
N ILE A 596 -13.47 4.08 -0.59
CA ILE A 596 -12.22 3.93 0.16
C ILE A 596 -11.10 4.79 -0.47
N ASN A 597 -11.01 4.85 -1.79
CA ASN A 597 -9.97 5.63 -2.47
C ASN A 597 -10.13 7.14 -2.24
N ARG A 598 -11.37 7.63 -2.31
CA ARG A 598 -11.72 9.05 -2.15
C ARG A 598 -12.01 9.44 -0.70
N ARG A 599 -12.14 8.45 0.18
CA ARG A 599 -12.45 8.59 1.61
C ARG A 599 -13.79 9.31 1.84
N ARG A 600 -14.80 8.95 1.05
CA ARG A 600 -16.15 9.53 1.06
C ARG A 600 -17.22 8.53 0.62
N TYR A 601 -18.49 8.77 0.91
CA TYR A 601 -19.61 7.89 0.55
C TYR A 601 -20.22 8.28 -0.81
N SER A 602 -20.40 9.59 -1.03
CA SER A 602 -20.98 10.15 -2.25
C SER A 602 -19.93 10.20 -3.35
N ILE A 603 -20.07 9.39 -4.40
CA ILE A 603 -19.07 9.27 -5.46
C ILE A 603 -19.39 10.18 -6.66
N ASN A 604 -18.43 11.03 -7.04
CA ASN A 604 -18.46 11.70 -8.33
C ASN A 604 -17.80 10.82 -9.40
N TRP A 605 -18.61 10.07 -10.15
CA TRP A 605 -18.14 9.22 -11.24
C TRP A 605 -17.60 10.00 -12.46
N ALA A 606 -17.92 11.30 -12.58
CA ALA A 606 -17.37 12.15 -13.64
C ALA A 606 -15.91 12.53 -13.42
N CYS A 607 -15.36 12.35 -12.20
CA CYS A 607 -13.96 12.68 -11.89
C CYS A 607 -12.99 11.81 -12.72
N PRO A 608 -12.21 12.38 -13.66
CA PRO A 608 -11.36 11.58 -14.56
C PRO A 608 -10.31 10.75 -13.84
N GLU A 609 -9.71 11.28 -12.77
CA GLU A 609 -8.75 10.54 -11.96
C GLU A 609 -9.35 9.29 -11.31
N LEU A 610 -10.65 9.34 -10.94
CA LEU A 610 -11.34 8.20 -10.38
C LEU A 610 -11.62 7.17 -11.48
N GLN A 611 -12.09 7.61 -12.64
CA GLN A 611 -12.32 6.75 -13.81
C GLN A 611 -11.06 5.97 -14.19
N HIS A 612 -9.89 6.63 -14.21
CA HIS A 612 -8.60 5.97 -14.45
C HIS A 612 -8.24 4.91 -13.39
N TYR A 613 -8.58 5.17 -12.12
CA TYR A 613 -8.33 4.24 -11.02
C TYR A 613 -9.25 3.01 -11.11
N VAL A 614 -10.57 3.23 -11.21
CA VAL A 614 -11.55 2.14 -11.24
C VAL A 614 -11.50 1.36 -12.55
N GLY A 615 -11.25 2.03 -13.69
CA GLY A 615 -11.06 1.39 -14.98
C GLY A 615 -9.91 0.38 -14.96
N ARG A 616 -8.81 0.69 -14.25
CA ARG A 616 -7.72 -0.27 -14.04
C ARG A 616 -8.16 -1.46 -13.19
N LEU A 617 -8.96 -1.26 -12.16
CA LEU A 617 -9.52 -2.37 -11.36
C LEU A 617 -10.46 -3.24 -12.21
N MET A 618 -11.24 -2.65 -13.11
CA MET A 618 -12.08 -3.36 -14.07
C MET A 618 -11.24 -4.20 -15.04
N SER A 619 -10.13 -3.67 -15.57
CA SER A 619 -9.19 -4.46 -16.40
C SER A 619 -8.59 -5.64 -15.64
N TRP A 620 -8.20 -5.45 -14.37
CA TRP A 620 -7.76 -6.55 -13.50
C TRP A 620 -8.85 -7.60 -13.30
N SER A 621 -10.10 -7.16 -13.19
CA SER A 621 -11.25 -8.05 -13.02
C SER A 621 -11.53 -8.87 -14.28
N ALA A 622 -11.40 -8.26 -15.46
CA ALA A 622 -11.50 -8.98 -16.73
C ALA A 622 -10.42 -10.05 -16.86
N ALA A 623 -9.15 -9.71 -16.58
CA ALA A 623 -8.04 -10.66 -16.64
C ALA A 623 -8.24 -11.85 -15.65
N ILE A 624 -8.68 -11.58 -14.42
CA ILE A 624 -9.00 -12.64 -13.45
C ILE A 624 -10.22 -13.45 -13.90
N GLY A 625 -11.24 -12.82 -14.47
CA GLY A 625 -12.42 -13.49 -15.00
C GLY A 625 -12.08 -14.53 -16.07
N ARG A 626 -11.15 -14.20 -16.99
CA ARG A 626 -10.68 -15.14 -18.02
C ARG A 626 -10.02 -16.38 -17.40
N VAL A 627 -9.23 -16.19 -16.34
CA VAL A 627 -8.65 -17.31 -15.57
C VAL A 627 -9.73 -18.15 -14.90
N LEU A 628 -10.77 -17.51 -14.35
CA LEU A 628 -11.87 -18.22 -13.68
C LEU A 628 -12.70 -19.06 -14.66
N GLU A 629 -12.98 -18.56 -15.87
CA GLU A 629 -13.64 -19.34 -16.92
C GLU A 629 -12.81 -20.54 -17.34
N HIS A 630 -11.49 -20.38 -17.51
CA HIS A 630 -10.60 -21.50 -17.76
C HIS A 630 -10.63 -22.51 -16.61
N ALA A 631 -10.51 -22.05 -15.37
CA ALA A 631 -10.53 -22.92 -14.19
C ALA A 631 -11.87 -23.67 -14.05
N ARG A 632 -12.99 -23.01 -14.37
CA ARG A 632 -14.33 -23.61 -14.38
C ARG A 632 -14.43 -24.68 -15.48
N GLY A 633 -13.98 -24.38 -16.69
CA GLY A 633 -13.92 -25.35 -17.77
C GLY A 633 -13.09 -26.60 -17.40
N GLN A 634 -11.93 -26.42 -16.77
CA GLN A 634 -11.12 -27.54 -16.29
C GLN A 634 -11.82 -28.34 -15.18
N HIS A 635 -12.48 -27.65 -14.25
CA HIS A 635 -13.29 -28.31 -13.23
C HIS A 635 -14.40 -29.15 -13.86
N ASP A 636 -15.13 -28.63 -14.84
CA ASP A 636 -16.23 -29.33 -15.51
C ASP A 636 -15.74 -30.55 -16.30
N LEU A 637 -14.55 -30.45 -16.92
CA LEU A 637 -13.94 -31.54 -17.68
C LEU A 637 -13.37 -32.67 -16.81
N THR A 638 -12.78 -32.34 -15.66
CA THR A 638 -11.99 -33.29 -14.86
C THR A 638 -12.66 -33.71 -13.56
N GLY A 639 -13.63 -32.94 -13.08
CA GLY A 639 -14.18 -33.06 -11.72
C GLY A 639 -13.20 -32.62 -10.61
N GLY A 640 -12.02 -32.09 -10.95
CA GLY A 640 -11.02 -31.64 -10.00
C GLY A 640 -11.52 -30.45 -9.18
N LYS A 641 -11.38 -30.51 -7.84
CA LYS A 641 -11.90 -29.44 -6.97
C LYS A 641 -11.08 -28.15 -7.12
N THR A 642 -11.76 -27.01 -7.08
CA THR A 642 -11.13 -25.69 -7.15
C THR A 642 -11.65 -24.79 -6.03
N ALA A 643 -10.74 -24.13 -5.34
CA ALA A 643 -11.05 -23.07 -4.39
C ALA A 643 -10.47 -21.74 -4.89
N CYS A 644 -11.21 -20.64 -4.76
CA CYS A 644 -10.68 -19.29 -4.97
C CYS A 644 -10.55 -18.62 -3.61
N MET A 645 -9.38 -18.10 -3.26
CA MET A 645 -9.16 -17.44 -1.96
C MET A 645 -8.85 -15.96 -2.14
N SER A 646 -9.54 -15.10 -1.38
CA SER A 646 -9.19 -13.68 -1.28
C SER A 646 -9.36 -13.11 0.14
N LEU A 647 -8.81 -11.91 0.29
CA LEU A 647 -8.77 -11.14 1.53
C LEU A 647 -9.95 -10.18 1.67
N PHE A 648 -10.40 -9.66 0.54
CA PHE A 648 -11.50 -8.73 0.45
C PHE A 648 -12.59 -9.38 -0.38
N ASN A 649 -13.78 -9.43 0.18
CA ASN A 649 -14.91 -10.10 -0.45
C ASN A 649 -15.92 -9.13 -1.08
N SER A 650 -15.68 -7.83 -0.95
CA SER A 650 -16.51 -6.73 -1.46
C SER A 650 -15.72 -5.62 -2.14
N ARG A 651 -14.43 -5.85 -2.42
CA ARG A 651 -13.55 -4.89 -3.11
C ARG A 651 -12.93 -5.50 -4.36
N MET A 652 -12.80 -4.71 -5.41
CA MET A 652 -12.25 -5.13 -6.68
C MET A 652 -10.71 -5.23 -6.68
N PRO A 653 -10.14 -6.20 -7.41
CA PRO A 653 -10.84 -7.24 -8.16
C PRO A 653 -11.19 -8.47 -7.31
N ASP A 654 -10.73 -8.54 -6.04
CA ASP A 654 -10.86 -9.69 -5.15
C ASP A 654 -12.30 -10.18 -4.94
N ALA A 655 -13.28 -9.27 -4.95
CA ALA A 655 -14.71 -9.56 -4.85
C ALA A 655 -15.21 -10.47 -5.98
N LEU A 656 -14.55 -10.44 -7.14
CA LEU A 656 -14.91 -11.28 -8.28
C LEU A 656 -14.96 -12.75 -7.89
N PHE A 657 -14.03 -13.25 -7.08
CA PHE A 657 -14.04 -14.65 -6.63
C PHE A 657 -15.30 -15.01 -5.86
N ARG A 658 -15.76 -14.13 -4.96
CA ARG A 658 -16.99 -14.35 -4.18
C ARG A 658 -18.20 -14.40 -5.10
N PHE A 659 -18.39 -13.38 -5.92
CA PHE A 659 -19.57 -13.24 -6.76
C PHE A 659 -19.62 -14.33 -7.83
N TYR A 660 -18.47 -14.67 -8.40
CA TYR A 660 -18.34 -15.78 -9.34
C TYR A 660 -18.76 -17.11 -8.72
N CYS A 661 -18.22 -17.47 -7.55
CA CYS A 661 -18.58 -18.73 -6.91
C CYS A 661 -20.01 -18.72 -6.36
N ALA A 662 -20.59 -17.55 -6.05
CA ALA A 662 -21.99 -17.45 -5.65
C ALA A 662 -22.94 -17.69 -6.84
N ALA A 663 -22.58 -17.23 -8.04
CA ALA A 663 -23.40 -17.38 -9.24
C ALA A 663 -23.19 -18.71 -9.97
N ARG A 664 -21.94 -19.20 -10.01
CA ARG A 664 -21.51 -20.32 -10.88
C ARG A 664 -20.75 -21.42 -10.14
N GLY A 665 -20.50 -21.27 -8.85
CA GLY A 665 -19.73 -22.22 -8.06
C GLY A 665 -20.56 -23.41 -7.55
N ASP A 666 -19.86 -24.34 -6.93
CA ASP A 666 -20.40 -25.46 -6.17
C ASP A 666 -19.76 -25.45 -4.78
N PRO A 667 -20.54 -25.44 -3.68
CA PRO A 667 -19.99 -25.33 -2.34
C PRO A 667 -19.02 -26.45 -1.91
N GLU A 668 -19.00 -27.60 -2.60
CA GLU A 668 -18.14 -28.75 -2.30
C GLU A 668 -16.98 -28.94 -3.28
N THR A 669 -17.11 -28.41 -4.50
CA THR A 669 -16.15 -28.67 -5.58
C THR A 669 -15.61 -27.42 -6.29
N PHE A 670 -16.33 -26.29 -6.30
CA PHE A 670 -15.87 -25.03 -6.88
C PHE A 670 -16.30 -23.84 -6.02
N PHE A 671 -15.49 -23.44 -5.05
CA PHE A 671 -15.97 -22.55 -3.97
C PHE A 671 -15.02 -21.39 -3.62
N PHE A 672 -15.57 -20.39 -2.95
CA PHE A 672 -14.85 -19.22 -2.48
C PHE A 672 -14.46 -19.34 -1.00
N LEU A 673 -13.17 -19.15 -0.72
CA LEU A 673 -12.58 -19.06 0.62
C LEU A 673 -12.30 -17.61 0.98
N HIS A 674 -12.93 -17.12 2.04
CA HIS A 674 -12.63 -15.79 2.57
C HIS A 674 -11.66 -15.87 3.74
N ALA A 675 -10.52 -15.18 3.58
CA ALA A 675 -9.45 -15.06 4.55
C ALA A 675 -9.55 -13.71 5.29
N ALA A 676 -9.91 -13.72 6.58
CA ALA A 676 -10.16 -12.50 7.35
C ALA A 676 -9.40 -12.48 8.68
N ASN A 677 -8.95 -11.29 9.09
CA ASN A 677 -8.48 -11.08 10.47
C ASN A 677 -9.64 -11.35 11.46
N GLY A 678 -9.31 -11.90 12.62
CA GLY A 678 -10.26 -12.02 13.73
C GLY A 678 -10.61 -10.66 14.33
N TYR A 679 -11.73 -10.57 15.03
CA TYR A 679 -12.29 -9.32 15.57
C TYR A 679 -11.60 -8.84 16.87
N GLN A 680 -10.27 -8.97 16.95
CA GLN A 680 -9.48 -8.76 18.17
C GLN A 680 -9.43 -7.30 18.66
N ASN A 681 -9.49 -6.32 17.75
CA ASN A 681 -9.33 -4.90 18.10
C ASN A 681 -10.45 -4.37 18.98
N TYR A 682 -11.63 -4.97 18.87
CA TYR A 682 -12.77 -4.63 19.71
C TYR A 682 -12.46 -4.90 21.19
N PHE A 683 -11.76 -6.00 21.47
CA PHE A 683 -11.39 -6.41 22.82
C PHE A 683 -10.09 -5.73 23.30
N SER A 684 -9.13 -5.50 22.41
CA SER A 684 -7.83 -4.92 22.76
C SER A 684 -7.82 -3.38 22.74
N ASN A 685 -8.91 -2.74 22.31
CA ASN A 685 -9.05 -1.29 22.11
C ASN A 685 -7.88 -0.68 21.32
N PHE A 686 -7.49 -1.34 20.22
CA PHE A 686 -6.37 -0.92 19.36
C PHE A 686 -5.00 -0.82 20.05
N SER A 687 -4.78 -1.53 21.16
CA SER A 687 -3.47 -1.57 21.85
C SER A 687 -2.34 -2.19 21.03
N THR A 688 -2.66 -2.88 19.93
CA THR A 688 -1.70 -3.43 18.97
C THR A 688 -2.11 -3.09 17.55
N ASN A 689 -1.11 -2.88 16.68
CA ASN A 689 -1.31 -2.70 15.24
C ASN A 689 -1.21 -4.02 14.44
N ILE A 690 -0.95 -5.14 15.12
CA ILE A 690 -0.68 -6.45 14.50
C ILE A 690 -1.83 -7.42 14.76
N SER A 691 -2.22 -8.17 13.72
CA SER A 691 -3.24 -9.22 13.81
C SER A 691 -2.62 -10.50 14.36
N HIS A 692 -3.21 -11.01 15.44
CA HIS A 692 -2.90 -12.28 16.09
C HIS A 692 -3.97 -13.34 15.86
N ARG A 693 -5.13 -12.96 15.30
CA ARG A 693 -6.29 -13.83 15.12
C ARG A 693 -6.70 -13.93 13.67
N PHE A 694 -7.19 -15.09 13.27
CA PHE A 694 -7.58 -15.33 11.89
C PHE A 694 -8.81 -16.23 11.76
N ALA A 695 -9.57 -15.96 10.70
CA ALA A 695 -10.70 -16.78 10.27
C ALA A 695 -10.54 -17.12 8.78
N LEU A 696 -10.87 -18.36 8.43
CA LEU A 696 -10.90 -18.85 7.07
C LEU A 696 -12.17 -19.68 6.87
N ARG A 697 -12.99 -19.32 5.88
CA ARG A 697 -14.30 -19.95 5.69
C ARG A 697 -14.66 -20.09 4.22
N ASN A 698 -15.30 -21.20 3.88
CA ASN A 698 -16.00 -21.38 2.62
C ASN A 698 -17.30 -20.56 2.64
N MET A 699 -17.29 -19.43 1.94
CA MET A 699 -18.41 -18.49 1.87
C MET A 699 -19.43 -18.86 0.78
N THR A 700 -19.09 -19.77 -0.14
CA THR A 700 -20.07 -20.31 -1.10
C THR A 700 -21.14 -21.13 -0.39
N LYS A 701 -20.78 -21.84 0.70
CA LYS A 701 -21.75 -22.52 1.57
C LYS A 701 -22.67 -21.54 2.34
N LEU A 702 -22.28 -20.28 2.45
CA LEU A 702 -22.89 -19.31 3.37
C LEU A 702 -23.08 -17.95 2.67
N PRO A 703 -23.88 -17.90 1.59
CA PRO A 703 -23.97 -16.73 0.71
C PRO A 703 -24.52 -15.48 1.42
N ARG A 704 -25.34 -15.68 2.46
CA ARG A 704 -25.95 -14.61 3.27
C ARG A 704 -25.00 -13.98 4.29
N LEU A 705 -23.86 -14.59 4.57
CA LEU A 705 -22.91 -14.04 5.54
C LEU A 705 -22.04 -12.96 4.90
N ARG A 706 -21.77 -11.91 5.65
CA ARG A 706 -20.92 -10.84 5.16
C ARG A 706 -19.45 -11.20 5.12
N SER A 707 -18.89 -11.79 6.18
CA SER A 707 -17.46 -12.10 6.32
C SER A 707 -17.24 -13.45 7.01
N ALA A 708 -16.02 -14.00 6.90
CA ALA A 708 -15.60 -15.18 7.64
C ALA A 708 -15.40 -14.89 9.13
N SER A 709 -15.25 -13.61 9.50
CA SER A 709 -15.01 -13.16 10.87
C SER A 709 -16.29 -12.87 11.68
N PHE A 710 -17.47 -13.18 11.15
CA PHE A 710 -18.77 -13.07 11.86
C PHE A 710 -19.36 -14.46 12.13
N PRO A 711 -20.16 -14.63 13.19
CA PRO A 711 -20.79 -15.91 13.50
C PRO A 711 -21.77 -16.35 12.41
N ILE A 712 -22.02 -17.65 12.35
CA ILE A 712 -23.13 -18.22 11.59
C ILE A 712 -24.35 -18.20 12.52
N PRO A 713 -25.49 -17.57 12.15
CA PRO A 713 -26.64 -17.43 13.05
C PRO A 713 -27.08 -18.74 13.69
N GLU A 714 -27.19 -19.83 12.93
CA GLU A 714 -27.62 -21.11 13.46
C GLU A 714 -26.60 -21.72 14.44
N TYR A 715 -25.31 -21.46 14.24
CA TYR A 715 -24.26 -21.96 15.12
C TYR A 715 -24.20 -21.13 16.40
N PHE A 716 -24.44 -19.82 16.29
CA PHE A 716 -24.58 -18.96 17.45
C PHE A 716 -25.76 -19.38 18.33
N GLU A 717 -26.94 -19.66 17.75
CA GLU A 717 -28.10 -20.14 18.51
C GLU A 717 -27.80 -21.46 19.24
N ALA A 718 -27.13 -22.40 18.57
CA ALA A 718 -26.71 -23.65 19.18
C ALA A 718 -25.69 -23.43 20.30
N TYR A 719 -24.70 -22.55 20.08
CA TYR A 719 -23.70 -22.17 21.08
C TYR A 719 -24.34 -21.51 22.30
N TYR A 720 -25.33 -20.63 22.11
CA TYR A 720 -26.10 -20.02 23.20
C TYR A 720 -26.82 -21.08 24.05
N ALA A 721 -27.49 -22.03 23.40
CA ALA A 721 -28.14 -23.13 24.11
C ALA A 721 -27.14 -24.00 24.90
N GLU A 722 -25.99 -24.35 24.32
CA GLU A 722 -24.94 -25.15 24.97
C GLU A 722 -24.30 -24.43 26.17
N ASN A 723 -24.27 -23.09 26.16
CA ASN A 723 -23.61 -22.29 27.18
C ASN A 723 -24.57 -21.69 28.22
N THR A 724 -25.83 -22.10 28.26
CA THR A 724 -26.84 -21.55 29.19
C THR A 724 -26.38 -21.61 30.65
N ALA A 725 -25.75 -22.72 31.07
CA ALA A 725 -25.24 -22.88 32.43
C ALA A 725 -24.07 -21.92 32.78
N ARG A 726 -23.34 -21.42 31.77
CA ARG A 726 -22.20 -20.50 31.93
C ARG A 726 -22.58 -19.03 31.81
N ILE A 727 -23.84 -18.71 31.49
CA ILE A 727 -24.30 -17.33 31.29
C ILE A 727 -23.94 -16.41 32.45
N PRO A 728 -24.12 -16.77 33.74
CA PRO A 728 -23.75 -15.87 34.84
C PRO A 728 -22.27 -15.46 34.82
N GLN A 729 -21.37 -16.40 34.53
CA GLN A 729 -19.93 -16.16 34.43
C GLN A 729 -19.57 -15.33 33.19
N ILE A 730 -20.21 -15.61 32.05
CA ILE A 730 -20.01 -14.86 30.80
C ILE A 730 -20.46 -13.40 30.98
N MET A 731 -21.62 -13.19 31.59
CA MET A 731 -22.15 -11.87 31.91
C MET A 731 -21.21 -11.07 32.81
N GLU A 732 -20.65 -11.71 33.84
CA GLU A 732 -19.64 -11.08 34.72
C GLU A 732 -18.39 -10.66 33.93
N THR A 733 -17.87 -11.56 33.08
CA THR A 733 -16.68 -11.32 32.25
C THR A 733 -16.85 -10.10 31.34
N PHE A 734 -18.02 -9.92 30.75
CA PHE A 734 -18.27 -8.87 29.76
C PHE A 734 -19.04 -7.65 30.29
N ALA A 735 -19.36 -7.59 31.59
CA ALA A 735 -20.12 -6.48 32.18
C ALA A 735 -19.45 -5.11 31.97
N GLY A 736 -18.12 -5.09 31.85
CA GLY A 736 -17.31 -3.87 31.69
C GLY A 736 -17.26 -3.30 30.27
N ILE A 737 -17.66 -4.03 29.23
CA ILE A 737 -17.48 -3.61 27.82
C ILE A 737 -18.19 -2.28 27.53
N THR A 738 -19.39 -2.09 28.07
CA THR A 738 -20.17 -0.85 27.84
C THR A 738 -19.57 0.37 28.54
N LYS A 739 -18.68 0.17 29.51
CA LYS A 739 -18.02 1.23 30.30
C LYS A 739 -16.68 1.66 29.72
N VAL A 740 -16.20 1.03 28.64
CA VAL A 740 -14.93 1.39 28.00
C VAL A 740 -15.06 2.80 27.40
N THR A 741 -14.23 3.71 27.88
CA THR A 741 -14.10 5.07 27.37
C THR A 741 -13.50 5.01 25.97
N ARG A 742 -14.28 5.34 24.94
CA ARG A 742 -13.82 5.33 23.53
C ARG A 742 -13.95 6.70 22.87
N SER A 743 -14.94 7.48 23.29
CA SER A 743 -15.28 8.78 22.74
C SER A 743 -14.61 9.90 23.52
N THR A 744 -14.55 9.79 24.85
CA THR A 744 -14.03 10.87 25.72
C THR A 744 -12.57 10.69 26.16
N VAL A 745 -11.85 9.71 25.60
CA VAL A 745 -10.44 9.43 25.95
C VAL A 745 -9.57 10.68 25.81
N GLY A 746 -8.90 11.05 26.90
CA GLY A 746 -8.00 12.20 26.97
C GLY A 746 -8.67 13.57 27.14
N LEU A 747 -10.01 13.63 27.23
CA LEU A 747 -10.73 14.87 27.53
C LEU A 747 -10.83 15.09 29.04
N LYS A 748 -10.46 16.30 29.50
CA LYS A 748 -10.53 16.68 30.93
C LYS A 748 -11.89 17.25 31.33
N THR A 749 -12.61 17.88 30.40
CA THR A 749 -13.92 18.50 30.61
C THR A 749 -14.82 18.27 29.41
N ARG A 750 -16.15 18.17 29.63
CA ARG A 750 -17.15 18.11 28.56
C ARG A 750 -17.32 19.49 27.93
N ALA A 751 -17.56 19.52 26.61
CA ALA A 751 -17.82 20.76 25.88
C ALA A 751 -19.17 21.38 26.30
N PRO A 752 -19.32 22.72 26.32
CA PRO A 752 -20.59 23.37 26.67
C PRO A 752 -21.79 22.87 25.84
N GLU A 753 -21.57 22.59 24.56
CA GLU A 753 -22.58 22.08 23.63
C GLU A 753 -23.11 20.70 24.05
N ALA A 754 -22.29 19.89 24.73
CA ALA A 754 -22.73 18.61 25.27
C ALA A 754 -23.69 18.81 26.47
N ALA A 755 -23.48 19.84 27.29
CA ALA A 755 -24.39 20.16 28.40
C ALA A 755 -25.71 20.76 27.90
N GLU A 756 -25.67 21.55 26.82
CA GLU A 756 -26.88 22.04 26.13
C GLU A 756 -27.68 20.88 25.54
N ALA A 757 -27.00 19.93 24.88
CA ALA A 757 -27.62 18.71 24.37
C ALA A 757 -28.32 17.91 25.48
N ASP A 758 -27.67 17.72 26.63
CA ASP A 758 -28.27 17.07 27.80
C ASP A 758 -29.52 17.81 28.30
N SER A 759 -29.47 19.15 28.35
CA SER A 759 -30.60 19.97 28.78
C SER A 759 -31.80 19.83 27.84
N ARG A 760 -31.56 19.81 26.52
CA ARG A 760 -32.60 19.61 25.51
C ARG A 760 -33.20 18.20 25.59
N ILE A 761 -32.36 17.18 25.79
CA ILE A 761 -32.80 15.79 25.98
C ILE A 761 -33.71 15.68 27.22
N ALA A 762 -33.27 16.26 28.34
CA ALA A 762 -34.04 16.26 29.58
C ALA A 762 -35.38 16.99 29.42
N ALA A 763 -35.40 18.16 28.77
CA ALA A 763 -36.62 18.92 28.52
C ALA A 763 -37.61 18.16 27.63
N TRP A 764 -37.13 17.47 26.59
CA TRP A 764 -37.98 16.67 25.70
C TRP A 764 -38.59 15.47 26.42
N ARG A 765 -37.80 14.79 27.26
CA ARG A 765 -38.28 13.68 28.08
C ARG A 765 -39.28 14.15 29.14
N ALA A 766 -39.06 15.32 29.75
CA ALA A 766 -39.93 15.89 30.78
C ALA A 766 -41.36 16.19 30.29
N ARG A 767 -41.53 16.53 29.00
CA ARG A 767 -42.85 16.71 28.38
C ARG A 767 -43.49 15.41 27.86
N GLY A 768 -42.91 14.24 28.17
CA GLY A 768 -43.41 12.93 27.77
C GLY A 768 -42.94 12.43 26.40
N GLY A 769 -42.10 13.18 25.71
CA GLY A 769 -41.57 12.79 24.41
C GLY A 769 -40.61 11.60 24.48
N LYS A 770 -40.45 10.90 23.35
CA LYS A 770 -39.59 9.71 23.22
C LYS A 770 -38.27 10.03 22.55
N LEU A 771 -37.23 9.25 22.87
CA LEU A 771 -35.88 9.49 22.37
C LEU A 771 -35.40 8.30 21.52
N ALA A 772 -35.19 8.53 20.22
CA ALA A 772 -34.53 7.57 19.34
C ALA A 772 -33.10 8.04 19.04
N CYS A 773 -32.13 7.12 18.96
CA CYS A 773 -30.75 7.47 18.62
C CYS A 773 -30.24 6.68 17.42
N ALA A 774 -29.96 7.38 16.32
CA ALA A 774 -29.27 6.84 15.17
C ALA A 774 -27.75 6.89 15.36
N PHE A 775 -27.11 5.73 15.19
CA PHE A 775 -25.65 5.60 15.30
C PHE A 775 -24.99 5.64 13.92
N GLY A 776 -24.11 6.60 13.74
CA GLY A 776 -23.31 6.75 12.53
C GLY A 776 -22.19 5.72 12.43
N LYS A 777 -21.61 5.62 11.23
CA LYS A 777 -20.48 4.76 10.88
C LYS A 777 -19.42 5.58 10.14
N VAL A 778 -18.18 5.08 10.06
CA VAL A 778 -17.20 5.57 9.10
C VAL A 778 -17.75 5.37 7.69
N VAL A 779 -18.01 6.47 6.98
CA VAL A 779 -18.88 6.46 5.80
C VAL A 779 -18.28 5.81 4.56
N CYS A 780 -16.95 5.75 4.46
CA CYS A 780 -16.26 5.17 3.32
C CYS A 780 -15.92 3.68 3.47
N ASP A 781 -16.42 3.02 4.52
CA ASP A 781 -16.11 1.62 4.84
C ASP A 781 -17.42 0.88 5.13
N SER A 782 -18.06 0.36 4.09
CA SER A 782 -19.28 -0.42 4.23
C SER A 782 -18.93 -1.88 4.55
N GLY A 783 -17.92 -2.42 3.85
CA GLY A 783 -17.45 -3.80 3.96
C GLY A 783 -18.54 -4.83 3.67
N VAL A 784 -19.54 -4.51 2.82
CA VAL A 784 -20.70 -5.36 2.50
C VAL A 784 -20.75 -5.73 1.01
N PRO A 785 -21.31 -6.89 0.62
CA PRO A 785 -21.52 -7.24 -0.81
C PRO A 785 -22.45 -6.29 -1.56
N HIS A 786 -23.45 -5.77 -0.87
CA HIS A 786 -24.37 -4.75 -1.34
C HIS A 786 -24.73 -3.85 -0.16
N ASP A 787 -24.95 -2.57 -0.43
CA ASP A 787 -25.56 -1.65 0.52
C ASP A 787 -27.08 -1.74 0.38
N GLY A 788 -27.80 -1.72 1.50
CA GLY A 788 -29.24 -1.87 1.52
C GLY A 788 -29.76 -2.45 2.82
N GLY A 789 -31.08 -2.52 2.88
CA GLY A 789 -31.86 -3.00 4.00
C GLY A 789 -33.30 -3.27 3.59
N PRO A 790 -34.08 -3.96 4.44
CA PRO A 790 -35.50 -4.22 4.17
C PRO A 790 -36.33 -2.94 3.92
N ALA A 791 -35.96 -1.84 4.57
CA ALA A 791 -36.68 -0.57 4.49
C ALA A 791 -35.98 0.49 3.59
N HIS A 792 -34.66 0.42 3.40
CA HIS A 792 -33.91 1.50 2.77
C HIS A 792 -32.91 0.97 1.77
N ARG A 793 -32.69 1.71 0.68
CA ARG A 793 -31.78 1.27 -0.39
C ARG A 793 -30.30 1.42 -0.01
N SER A 794 -29.99 2.24 0.99
CA SER A 794 -28.63 2.60 1.35
C SER A 794 -28.56 3.32 2.70
N MET A 795 -27.37 3.44 3.28
CA MET A 795 -27.16 4.16 4.55
C MET A 795 -27.55 5.64 4.45
N LYS A 796 -27.25 6.29 3.31
CA LYS A 796 -27.62 7.69 3.05
C LYS A 796 -29.13 7.85 2.97
N ASP A 797 -29.83 6.94 2.31
CA ASP A 797 -31.31 6.96 2.26
C ASP A 797 -31.92 6.74 3.64
N TRP A 798 -31.38 5.80 4.43
CA TRP A 798 -31.80 5.53 5.81
C TRP A 798 -31.76 6.77 6.72
N ILE A 799 -30.62 7.45 6.80
CA ILE A 799 -30.50 8.59 7.72
C ILE A 799 -31.39 9.77 7.30
N ASN A 800 -31.51 10.03 5.99
CA ASN A 800 -32.39 11.09 5.50
C ASN A 800 -33.87 10.76 5.69
N HIS A 801 -34.26 9.49 5.50
CA HIS A 801 -35.62 9.06 5.82
C HIS A 801 -35.89 9.21 7.32
N SER A 802 -34.93 8.87 8.19
CA SER A 802 -35.07 9.02 9.64
C SER A 802 -35.29 10.47 10.08
N VAL A 803 -34.57 11.41 9.48
CA VAL A 803 -34.73 12.86 9.76
C VAL A 803 -36.12 13.34 9.36
N ARG A 804 -36.62 12.95 8.19
CA ARG A 804 -37.97 13.32 7.74
C ARG A 804 -39.06 12.65 8.57
N ALA A 805 -38.85 11.39 8.94
CA ALA A 805 -39.85 10.58 9.63
C ALA A 805 -40.15 11.09 11.05
N VAL A 806 -39.28 11.85 11.70
CA VAL A 806 -39.56 12.37 13.06
C VAL A 806 -40.24 13.75 13.05
N GLU A 807 -40.35 14.39 11.89
CA GLU A 807 -40.95 15.72 11.78
C GLU A 807 -42.43 15.69 12.23
N GLY A 808 -42.79 16.60 13.14
CA GLY A 808 -44.15 16.70 13.68
C GLY A 808 -44.56 15.55 14.61
N SER A 809 -43.63 14.67 15.00
CA SER A 809 -43.87 13.60 15.98
C SER A 809 -43.45 14.00 17.40
N ASP A 810 -43.80 13.21 18.41
CA ASP A 810 -43.30 13.37 19.79
C ASP A 810 -41.92 12.71 20.00
N THR A 811 -41.25 12.29 18.93
CA THR A 811 -39.90 11.71 18.96
C THR A 811 -38.84 12.77 18.75
N LEU A 812 -37.82 12.77 19.61
CA LEU A 812 -36.53 13.43 19.36
C LEU A 812 -35.54 12.40 18.82
N LEU A 813 -35.09 12.62 17.59
CA LEU A 813 -34.02 11.84 16.96
C LEU A 813 -32.66 12.43 17.32
N LEU A 814 -31.90 11.69 18.10
CA LEU A 814 -30.48 11.91 18.32
C LEU A 814 -29.68 11.27 17.18
N ILE A 815 -28.71 11.98 16.63
CA ILE A 815 -27.79 11.43 15.64
C ILE A 815 -26.38 11.48 16.21
N LYS A 816 -25.83 10.32 16.54
CA LYS A 816 -24.49 10.17 17.10
C LYS A 816 -23.51 9.72 16.01
N PRO A 817 -22.62 10.58 15.50
CA PRO A 817 -21.60 10.17 14.54
C PRO A 817 -20.55 9.25 15.18
N HIS A 818 -19.84 8.49 14.35
CA HIS A 818 -18.93 7.46 14.82
C HIS A 818 -17.61 8.07 15.34
N PRO A 819 -17.15 7.77 16.57
CA PRO A 819 -15.96 8.43 17.15
C PRO A 819 -14.69 8.27 16.32
N HIS A 820 -14.58 7.17 15.56
CA HIS A 820 -13.43 6.90 14.70
C HIS A 820 -13.41 7.67 13.37
N GLU A 821 -14.41 8.49 13.05
CA GLU A 821 -14.30 9.43 11.93
C GLU A 821 -13.17 10.46 12.16
N LEU A 822 -12.87 10.77 13.42
CA LEU A 822 -11.77 11.65 13.80
C LEU A 822 -10.44 10.91 14.01
N ASN A 823 -10.44 9.57 13.93
CA ASN A 823 -9.23 8.75 14.09
C ASN A 823 -8.67 8.35 12.72
N ASN A 824 -7.57 8.96 12.30
CA ASN A 824 -6.94 8.68 11.00
C ASN A 824 -6.36 7.25 10.89
N GLU A 825 -6.03 6.58 12.01
CA GLU A 825 -5.62 5.17 11.97
C GLU A 825 -6.76 4.25 11.49
N ILE A 826 -8.00 4.74 11.56
CA ILE A 826 -9.22 4.00 11.17
C ILE A 826 -9.87 4.63 9.93
N ALA A 827 -10.26 5.89 9.96
CA ALA A 827 -10.94 6.54 8.83
C ALA A 827 -9.99 6.99 7.70
N THR A 828 -8.70 7.15 8.00
CA THR A 828 -7.65 7.57 7.05
C THR A 828 -7.99 8.85 6.29
N PHE A 829 -7.95 9.98 6.99
CA PHE A 829 -8.13 11.32 6.40
C PHE A 829 -9.45 11.42 5.58
N PRO A 830 -10.63 11.27 6.22
CA PRO A 830 -11.92 11.37 5.53
C PRO A 830 -12.06 12.69 4.76
N THR A 831 -12.81 12.66 3.66
CA THR A 831 -13.21 13.85 2.88
C THR A 831 -14.72 14.09 2.91
N GLU A 832 -15.46 13.17 3.52
CA GLU A 832 -16.88 13.27 3.85
C GLU A 832 -17.08 12.53 5.18
N CYS A 833 -17.94 13.06 6.05
CA CYS A 833 -18.30 12.51 7.34
C CYS A 833 -19.80 12.17 7.39
N PHE A 834 -20.23 11.45 8.42
CA PHE A 834 -21.62 11.02 8.59
C PHE A 834 -22.63 12.18 8.55
N ARG A 835 -22.23 13.37 9.01
CA ARG A 835 -23.03 14.59 8.94
C ARG A 835 -23.38 14.97 7.49
N ASP A 836 -22.43 14.82 6.58
CA ASP A 836 -22.54 15.27 5.18
C ASP A 836 -23.48 14.40 4.36
N LEU A 837 -23.87 13.23 4.89
CA LEU A 837 -24.87 12.37 4.26
C LEU A 837 -26.30 12.92 4.46
N ILE A 838 -26.52 13.87 5.36
CA ILE A 838 -27.85 14.37 5.70
C ILE A 838 -28.15 15.60 4.85
N ASP A 839 -28.95 15.40 3.81
CA ASP A 839 -29.43 16.46 2.92
C ASP A 839 -30.77 17.04 3.40
N ALA A 840 -31.52 16.28 4.22
CA ALA A 840 -32.81 16.71 4.77
C ALA A 840 -32.64 17.85 5.79
N PRO A 841 -33.49 18.90 5.74
CA PRO A 841 -33.50 19.95 6.76
C PRO A 841 -33.74 19.36 8.15
N MET A 842 -32.99 19.80 9.15
CA MET A 842 -33.15 19.36 10.53
C MET A 842 -34.14 20.26 11.27
N SER A 843 -35.27 19.69 11.67
CA SER A 843 -36.28 20.35 12.51
C SER A 843 -35.91 20.29 14.00
N GLU A 844 -36.76 20.85 14.86
CA GLU A 844 -36.62 20.74 16.32
C GLU A 844 -36.72 19.31 16.87
N ASN A 845 -37.19 18.35 16.06
CA ASN A 845 -37.22 16.92 16.37
C ASN A 845 -35.88 16.22 16.14
N VAL A 846 -34.84 16.94 15.70
CA VAL A 846 -33.53 16.34 15.41
C VAL A 846 -32.43 17.05 16.19
N LEU A 847 -31.53 16.27 16.80
CA LEU A 847 -30.35 16.77 17.50
C LEU A 847 -29.12 15.96 17.07
N PHE A 848 -28.20 16.62 16.37
CA PHE A 848 -26.93 16.03 15.96
C PHE A 848 -25.89 16.19 17.07
N LEU A 849 -25.30 15.09 17.52
CA LEU A 849 -24.34 15.06 18.61
C LEU A 849 -22.90 15.15 18.09
N GLY A 850 -21.97 15.66 18.89
CA GLY A 850 -20.55 15.61 18.60
C GLY A 850 -19.96 14.21 18.76
N HIS A 851 -18.94 13.89 17.95
CA HIS A 851 -18.26 12.58 17.93
C HIS A 851 -17.79 12.11 19.31
N ARG A 852 -17.34 13.06 20.15
CA ARG A 852 -16.68 12.80 21.44
C ARG A 852 -17.47 13.28 22.66
N TRP A 853 -18.75 13.62 22.52
CA TRP A 853 -19.54 14.17 23.63
C TRP A 853 -19.95 13.13 24.67
N PHE A 854 -20.41 11.96 24.22
CA PHE A 854 -20.96 10.90 25.07
C PHE A 854 -20.36 9.56 24.72
N ASP A 855 -19.93 8.80 25.72
CA ASP A 855 -19.58 7.39 25.57
C ASP A 855 -20.83 6.51 25.48
N MET A 856 -20.67 5.24 25.11
CA MET A 856 -21.82 4.35 24.96
C MET A 856 -22.59 4.19 26.26
N HIS A 857 -21.90 4.14 27.40
CA HIS A 857 -22.54 4.09 28.71
C HIS A 857 -23.42 5.31 29.01
N ASP A 858 -22.96 6.52 28.68
CA ASP A 858 -23.69 7.76 28.91
C ASP A 858 -25.03 7.76 28.18
N MET A 859 -25.08 7.12 27.01
CA MET A 859 -26.28 7.12 26.18
C MET A 859 -27.42 6.28 26.76
N ARG A 860 -27.16 5.45 27.78
CA ARG A 860 -28.18 4.57 28.40
C ARG A 860 -29.38 5.34 28.94
N GLU A 861 -29.15 6.51 29.53
CA GLU A 861 -30.20 7.36 30.11
C GLU A 861 -30.75 8.38 29.09
N ARG A 862 -30.21 8.38 27.86
CA ARG A 862 -30.47 9.38 26.82
C ARG A 862 -31.22 8.84 25.61
N MET A 863 -31.58 7.56 25.60
CA MET A 863 -32.39 6.99 24.52
C MET A 863 -33.34 5.92 25.03
N ASP A 864 -34.44 5.74 24.31
CA ASP A 864 -35.40 4.66 24.50
C ASP A 864 -35.32 3.62 23.37
N LEU A 865 -34.81 4.02 22.19
CA LEU A 865 -34.64 3.17 21.01
C LEU A 865 -33.32 3.48 20.28
N GLY A 866 -32.56 2.46 19.92
CA GLY A 866 -31.42 2.59 19.01
C GLY A 866 -31.80 2.34 17.55
N LEU A 867 -31.26 3.13 16.62
CA LEU A 867 -31.33 2.87 15.19
C LEU A 867 -29.92 2.56 14.70
N VAL A 868 -29.71 1.34 14.20
CA VAL A 868 -28.39 0.86 13.78
C VAL A 868 -28.47 0.36 12.35
N TYR A 869 -27.74 1.02 11.44
CA TYR A 869 -27.64 0.53 10.07
C TYR A 869 -26.89 -0.79 10.01
N ASN A 870 -25.66 -0.84 10.52
CA ASN A 870 -24.88 -2.05 10.77
C ASN A 870 -23.71 -1.69 11.70
N GLY A 871 -23.49 -2.45 12.78
CA GLY A 871 -22.33 -2.28 13.64
C GLY A 871 -22.44 -2.97 14.99
N THR A 872 -21.31 -3.12 15.67
CA THR A 872 -21.20 -3.76 17.00
C THR A 872 -21.93 -3.00 18.10
N THR A 873 -22.31 -1.75 17.87
CA THR A 873 -23.23 -1.00 18.73
C THR A 873 -24.52 -1.79 19.01
N THR A 874 -24.95 -2.64 18.07
CA THR A 874 -26.07 -3.58 18.28
C THR A 874 -25.89 -4.44 19.54
N ILE A 875 -24.68 -4.96 19.76
CA ILE A 875 -24.32 -5.79 20.91
C ILE A 875 -24.26 -4.96 22.19
N GLU A 876 -23.70 -3.75 22.11
CA GLU A 876 -23.58 -2.84 23.26
C GLU A 876 -24.97 -2.39 23.77
N LEU A 877 -25.90 -2.10 22.85
CA LEU A 877 -27.31 -1.82 23.17
C LEU A 877 -27.99 -3.05 23.80
N GLY A 878 -27.74 -4.24 23.26
CA GLY A 878 -28.24 -5.50 23.79
C GLY A 878 -27.80 -5.75 25.24
N LEU A 879 -26.52 -5.54 25.57
CA LEU A 879 -26.00 -5.64 26.95
C LEU A 879 -26.69 -4.68 27.92
N MET A 880 -27.03 -3.48 27.45
CA MET A 880 -27.75 -2.46 28.22
C MET A 880 -29.27 -2.72 28.32
N GLY A 881 -29.80 -3.68 27.55
CA GLY A 881 -31.22 -3.98 27.45
C GLY A 881 -32.01 -2.91 26.69
N ILE A 882 -31.35 -2.13 25.82
CA ILE A 882 -32.00 -1.09 25.02
C ILE A 882 -32.40 -1.70 23.68
N PRO A 883 -33.68 -1.64 23.27
CA PRO A 883 -34.11 -2.18 22.00
C PRO A 883 -33.49 -1.40 20.83
N ALA A 884 -33.14 -2.10 19.75
CA ALA A 884 -32.64 -1.50 18.53
C ALA A 884 -33.39 -1.98 17.29
N VAL A 885 -33.49 -1.10 16.29
CA VAL A 885 -33.95 -1.43 14.93
C VAL A 885 -32.72 -1.61 14.05
N LEU A 886 -32.55 -2.81 13.50
CA LEU A 886 -31.45 -3.18 12.61
C LEU A 886 -31.87 -2.90 11.17
N CYS A 887 -31.25 -1.90 10.55
CA CYS A 887 -31.77 -1.30 9.32
C CYS A 887 -31.09 -1.81 8.05
N GLY A 888 -29.85 -2.31 8.13
CA GLY A 888 -29.12 -2.86 6.98
C GLY A 888 -29.27 -4.38 6.85
N ASP A 889 -29.17 -4.90 5.62
CA ASP A 889 -29.42 -6.32 5.29
C ASP A 889 -28.55 -7.30 6.09
N PHE A 890 -27.28 -6.94 6.31
CA PHE A 890 -26.34 -7.78 7.06
C PHE A 890 -26.40 -7.59 8.57
N ALA A 891 -27.06 -6.55 9.08
CA ALA A 891 -27.09 -6.28 10.52
C ALA A 891 -27.72 -7.42 11.34
N PRO A 892 -28.90 -7.97 10.99
CA PRO A 892 -29.47 -9.10 11.75
C PRO A 892 -28.69 -10.41 11.57
N VAL A 893 -27.89 -10.52 10.51
CA VAL A 893 -27.06 -11.70 10.24
C VAL A 893 -25.77 -11.66 11.05
N ASP A 894 -25.09 -10.52 11.08
CA ASP A 894 -23.82 -10.35 11.81
C ASP A 894 -24.04 -10.30 13.34
N TYR A 895 -25.22 -9.82 13.78
CA TYR A 895 -25.58 -9.65 15.20
C TYR A 895 -26.91 -10.35 15.54
N PRO A 896 -26.96 -11.70 15.49
CA PRO A 896 -28.17 -12.50 15.64
C PRO A 896 -28.62 -12.63 17.12
N ILE A 897 -28.78 -11.51 17.83
CA ILE A 897 -29.10 -11.49 19.28
C ILE A 897 -30.56 -11.18 19.58
N GLY A 898 -31.41 -11.02 18.55
CA GLY A 898 -32.86 -10.84 18.72
C GLY A 898 -33.35 -9.40 18.84
N HIS A 899 -32.66 -8.44 18.20
CA HIS A 899 -33.19 -7.09 17.96
C HIS A 899 -34.23 -7.08 16.82
N VAL A 900 -34.95 -5.97 16.67
CA VAL A 900 -36.02 -5.82 15.67
C VAL A 900 -35.44 -5.53 14.29
N VAL A 901 -36.06 -6.09 13.25
CA VAL A 901 -35.79 -5.79 11.84
C VAL A 901 -37.08 -5.26 11.22
N PRO A 902 -37.05 -4.10 10.54
CA PRO A 902 -38.24 -3.56 9.88
C PRO A 902 -38.61 -4.42 8.66
N LYS A 903 -39.89 -4.50 8.33
CA LYS A 903 -40.36 -5.18 7.11
C LYS A 903 -40.21 -4.31 5.86
N ASP A 904 -40.52 -3.03 6.01
CA ASP A 904 -40.53 -2.02 4.95
C ASP A 904 -40.36 -0.62 5.55
N ARG A 905 -40.48 0.42 4.72
CA ARG A 905 -40.36 1.83 5.13
C ARG A 905 -41.39 2.25 6.17
N ALA A 906 -42.64 1.83 6.02
CA ALA A 906 -43.72 2.24 6.92
C ALA A 906 -43.56 1.56 8.29
N ASP A 907 -43.16 0.28 8.28
CA ASP A 907 -42.86 -0.45 9.51
C ASP A 907 -41.67 0.16 10.26
N TYR A 908 -40.63 0.59 9.54
CA TYR A 908 -39.51 1.33 10.11
C TYR A 908 -39.95 2.63 10.78
N GLU A 909 -40.75 3.43 10.08
CA GLU A 909 -41.26 4.71 10.57
C GLU A 909 -42.11 4.53 11.83
N ALA A 910 -42.98 3.53 11.85
CA ALA A 910 -43.80 3.21 13.02
C ALA A 910 -42.95 2.86 14.27
N TYR A 911 -41.84 2.14 14.11
CA TYR A 911 -40.90 1.91 15.22
C TYR A 911 -40.21 3.20 15.66
N LEU A 912 -39.69 4.00 14.72
CA LEU A 912 -38.99 5.25 15.00
C LEU A 912 -39.89 6.28 15.71
N ARG A 913 -41.15 6.35 15.33
CA ARG A 913 -42.16 7.23 15.95
C ARG A 913 -42.75 6.66 17.24
N PHE A 914 -42.33 5.47 17.66
CA PHE A 914 -42.89 4.74 18.81
C PHE A 914 -44.41 4.45 18.68
N GLU A 915 -44.95 4.49 17.47
CA GLU A 915 -46.32 4.07 17.14
C GLU A 915 -46.44 2.54 17.20
N LYS A 916 -45.31 1.85 17.06
CA LYS A 916 -45.16 0.40 17.22
C LYS A 916 -44.05 0.09 18.22
N PRO A 917 -44.29 -0.77 19.22
CA PRO A 917 -43.25 -1.14 20.18
C PRO A 917 -42.17 -2.03 19.53
N ALA A 918 -40.90 -1.72 19.78
CA ALA A 918 -39.76 -2.53 19.35
C ALA A 918 -39.56 -3.72 20.32
N VAL A 919 -40.27 -4.83 20.07
CA VAL A 919 -40.19 -6.05 20.89
C VAL A 919 -38.94 -6.84 20.55
N VAL A 920 -38.03 -6.96 21.51
CA VAL A 920 -36.78 -7.72 21.39
C VAL A 920 -36.83 -9.02 22.20
N ALA A 921 -35.84 -9.89 22.03
CA ALA A 921 -35.71 -11.11 22.81
C ALA A 921 -35.64 -10.82 24.32
N LEU A 922 -36.34 -11.61 25.15
CA LEU A 922 -36.40 -11.40 26.61
C LEU A 922 -35.03 -11.57 27.28
N ASP A 923 -34.20 -12.43 26.72
CA ASP A 923 -32.85 -12.80 27.12
C ASP A 923 -31.77 -11.98 26.38
N ILE A 924 -32.12 -10.84 25.75
CA ILE A 924 -31.21 -10.10 24.86
C ILE A 924 -29.86 -9.71 25.51
N ARG A 925 -29.86 -9.42 26.82
CA ARG A 925 -28.64 -9.10 27.57
C ARG A 925 -27.70 -10.29 27.62
N GLU A 926 -28.24 -11.47 27.83
CA GLU A 926 -27.48 -12.73 27.87
C GLU A 926 -26.97 -13.09 26.49
N ARG A 927 -27.83 -12.99 25.47
CA ARG A 927 -27.45 -13.22 24.06
C ARG A 927 -26.31 -12.29 23.63
N ALA A 928 -26.37 -11.02 24.00
CA ALA A 928 -25.31 -10.07 23.70
C ALA A 928 -23.97 -10.44 24.38
N ALA A 929 -23.99 -10.89 25.63
CA ALA A 929 -22.78 -11.33 26.33
C ALA A 929 -22.22 -12.64 25.75
N VAL A 930 -23.09 -13.59 25.40
CA VAL A 930 -22.68 -14.85 24.75
C VAL A 930 -22.15 -14.61 23.33
N TRP A 931 -22.65 -13.61 22.61
CA TRP A 931 -22.06 -13.22 21.32
C TRP A 931 -20.63 -12.71 21.51
N LEU A 932 -20.36 -11.95 22.57
CA LEU A 932 -19.01 -11.48 22.89
C LEU A 932 -18.08 -12.64 23.28
N ASP A 933 -18.58 -13.60 24.06
CA ASP A 933 -17.87 -14.84 24.39
C ASP A 933 -17.52 -15.62 23.12
N TYR A 934 -18.48 -15.81 22.22
CA TYR A 934 -18.28 -16.48 20.94
C TYR A 934 -17.19 -15.79 20.10
N MET A 935 -17.22 -14.46 20.03
CA MET A 935 -16.26 -13.68 19.25
C MET A 935 -14.85 -13.64 19.87
N ALA A 936 -14.75 -13.77 21.20
CA ALA A 936 -13.50 -13.90 21.92
C ALA A 936 -12.94 -15.35 21.87
N ASN A 937 -13.79 -16.33 21.56
CA ASN A 937 -13.45 -17.75 21.58
C ASN A 937 -12.29 -18.09 20.63
N GLU A 938 -11.29 -18.82 21.15
CA GLU A 938 -10.12 -19.30 20.40
C GLU A 938 -10.44 -20.40 19.41
N ASP A 939 -11.51 -21.14 19.66
CA ASP A 939 -12.07 -22.05 18.70
C ASP A 939 -12.74 -21.29 17.57
N PHE A 940 -13.39 -20.13 17.77
CA PHE A 940 -13.97 -19.40 16.64
C PHE A 940 -12.89 -18.77 15.74
N THR A 941 -12.00 -17.95 16.31
CA THR A 941 -10.88 -17.35 15.58
C THR A 941 -9.56 -17.94 16.05
N GLN A 942 -8.78 -18.46 15.10
CA GLN A 942 -7.57 -19.22 15.39
C GLN A 942 -6.37 -18.29 15.62
N SER A 943 -5.47 -18.70 16.52
CA SER A 943 -4.19 -18.01 16.75
C SER A 943 -3.32 -18.06 15.49
N TYR A 944 -2.92 -16.90 14.98
CA TYR A 944 -2.12 -16.79 13.76
C TYR A 944 -1.28 -15.51 13.76
N ARG A 945 0.00 -15.63 14.12
CA ARG A 945 0.98 -14.53 14.17
C ARG A 945 2.31 -14.86 13.47
N PHE A 946 2.27 -15.54 12.33
CA PHE A 946 3.51 -15.93 11.64
C PHE A 946 4.19 -14.77 10.90
N HIS A 947 3.42 -13.79 10.44
CA HIS A 947 3.94 -12.61 9.75
C HIS A 947 3.11 -11.36 10.07
N ALA A 948 3.71 -10.19 9.88
CA ALA A 948 3.13 -8.91 10.26
C ALA A 948 1.92 -8.53 9.37
N ARG A 949 0.72 -8.68 9.94
CA ARG A 949 -0.55 -8.28 9.31
C ARG A 949 -1.15 -7.09 10.03
N PRO A 950 -1.48 -5.99 9.32
CA PRO A 950 -2.07 -4.83 9.95
C PRO A 950 -3.54 -5.09 10.34
N VAL A 951 -3.96 -4.49 11.46
CA VAL A 951 -5.37 -4.45 11.90
C VAL A 951 -5.99 -3.04 11.82
N THR A 952 -5.16 -2.03 11.61
CA THR A 952 -5.54 -0.64 11.33
C THR A 952 -5.06 -0.24 9.94
N ASN A 953 -5.34 0.98 9.50
CA ASN A 953 -4.79 1.49 8.24
C ASN A 953 -3.30 1.86 8.34
N LYS A 954 -2.71 1.86 9.55
CA LYS A 954 -1.29 2.12 9.76
C LYS A 954 -0.42 1.15 8.96
N VAL A 955 0.55 1.70 8.26
CA VAL A 955 1.39 0.93 7.34
C VAL A 955 2.52 0.27 8.13
N LEU A 956 2.36 -1.01 8.45
CA LEU A 956 3.42 -1.83 9.06
C LEU A 956 4.48 -2.21 8.03
N TYR A 957 5.52 -1.41 7.84
CA TYR A 957 6.43 -1.65 6.72
C TYR A 957 7.91 -1.46 7.10
N PRO A 958 8.85 -2.29 6.57
CA PRO A 958 8.63 -3.41 5.64
C PRO A 958 7.88 -4.59 6.26
N PRO A 959 7.28 -5.48 5.43
CA PRO A 959 6.72 -6.73 5.93
C PRO A 959 7.82 -7.62 6.52
N TYR A 960 7.48 -8.41 7.54
CA TYR A 960 8.41 -9.32 8.21
C TYR A 960 7.69 -10.55 8.77
N TRP A 961 8.47 -11.61 9.01
CA TRP A 961 8.06 -12.84 9.70
C TRP A 961 8.45 -12.77 11.18
N PHE A 962 7.67 -13.44 12.04
CA PHE A 962 8.00 -13.61 13.46
C PHE A 962 8.85 -14.87 13.62
N ALA A 963 10.12 -14.68 13.98
CA ALA A 963 11.10 -15.77 14.06
C ALA A 963 10.67 -16.82 15.09
N GLU A 964 10.18 -16.40 16.27
CA GLU A 964 9.76 -17.32 17.33
C GLU A 964 8.59 -18.24 16.92
N ASP A 965 7.63 -17.72 16.14
CA ASP A 965 6.49 -18.50 15.67
C ASP A 965 6.88 -19.47 14.55
N LEU A 966 7.82 -19.07 13.69
CA LEU A 966 8.39 -19.95 12.68
C LEU A 966 9.20 -21.10 13.30
N GLU A 967 10.01 -20.82 14.33
CA GLU A 967 10.75 -21.86 15.05
C GLU A 967 9.81 -22.87 15.72
N ARG A 968 8.67 -22.41 16.27
CA ARG A 968 7.63 -23.30 16.80
C ARG A 968 7.04 -24.18 15.69
N ALA A 969 6.67 -23.60 14.55
CA ALA A 969 6.10 -24.34 13.41
C ALA A 969 7.08 -25.31 12.73
N ALA A 970 8.39 -25.10 12.88
CA ALA A 970 9.39 -26.02 12.38
C ALA A 970 9.55 -27.28 13.27
N LYS A 971 9.22 -27.19 14.56
CA LYS A 971 9.38 -28.29 15.54
C LYS A 971 8.20 -29.27 15.54
N ALA A 972 6.99 -28.77 15.29
CA ALA A 972 5.78 -29.59 15.31
C ALA A 972 4.70 -28.98 14.39
N PRO A 973 3.74 -29.80 13.91
CA PRO A 973 2.52 -29.28 13.29
C PRO A 973 1.81 -28.29 14.22
N ILE A 974 1.18 -27.28 13.62
CA ILE A 974 0.44 -26.24 14.34
C ILE A 974 -1.05 -26.56 14.24
N PRO A 975 -1.70 -26.99 15.34
CA PRO A 975 -3.11 -27.40 15.33
C PRO A 975 -4.06 -26.32 14.78
N GLU A 976 -3.76 -25.05 15.05
CA GLU A 976 -4.55 -23.90 14.60
C GLU A 976 -4.55 -23.75 13.07
N ILE A 977 -3.43 -24.09 12.42
CA ILE A 977 -3.35 -24.10 10.95
C ILE A 977 -4.19 -25.26 10.39
N GLU A 978 -4.09 -26.44 11.00
CA GLU A 978 -4.88 -27.61 10.58
C GLU A 978 -6.38 -27.38 10.77
N GLU A 979 -6.77 -26.66 11.82
CA GLU A 979 -8.14 -26.24 12.10
C GLU A 979 -8.66 -25.28 11.02
N LEU A 980 -7.88 -24.24 10.69
CA LEU A 980 -8.21 -23.31 9.61
C LEU A 980 -8.41 -24.02 8.27
N VAL A 981 -7.52 -24.96 7.92
CA VAL A 981 -7.62 -25.73 6.69
C VAL A 981 -8.81 -26.69 6.74
N GLY A 982 -9.01 -27.38 7.87
CA GLY A 982 -10.15 -28.27 8.06
C GLY A 982 -11.48 -27.56 7.88
N ARG A 983 -11.63 -26.34 8.41
CA ARG A 983 -12.83 -25.51 8.21
C ARG A 983 -12.99 -25.03 6.77
N ALA A 984 -11.90 -24.61 6.15
CA ALA A 984 -11.91 -24.19 4.75
C ALA A 984 -12.44 -25.31 3.83
N LEU A 985 -12.07 -26.56 4.14
CA LEU A 985 -12.45 -27.74 3.39
C LEU A 985 -13.77 -28.40 3.87
N GLY A 986 -14.42 -27.86 4.91
CA GLY A 986 -15.65 -28.41 5.47
C GLY A 986 -15.47 -29.71 6.29
N GLU A 987 -14.24 -30.03 6.66
CA GLU A 987 -13.87 -31.20 7.49
C GLU A 987 -14.10 -30.95 8.98
N ARG A 988 -14.07 -29.67 9.40
CA ARG A 988 -14.28 -29.22 10.77
C ARG A 988 -15.31 -28.08 10.80
N LEU A 989 -15.98 -27.93 11.93
CA LEU A 989 -17.01 -26.92 12.14
C LEU A 989 -16.57 -25.90 13.19
N GLU A 990 -17.20 -24.74 13.15
CA GLU A 990 -17.06 -23.72 14.19
C GLU A 990 -17.87 -24.09 15.44
N PRO A 991 -17.60 -23.46 16.60
CA PRO A 991 -18.38 -23.70 17.83
C PRO A 991 -19.88 -23.62 17.59
N GLY A 992 -20.65 -24.55 18.19
CA GLY A 992 -22.09 -24.70 17.98
C GLY A 992 -22.49 -25.42 16.66
N GLY A 993 -21.56 -25.62 15.72
CA GLY A 993 -21.86 -26.24 14.43
C GLY A 993 -22.35 -27.69 14.50
N ASP A 994 -21.73 -28.52 15.35
CA ASP A 994 -22.14 -29.91 15.54
C ASP A 994 -23.57 -30.01 16.10
N ALA A 995 -23.91 -29.18 17.09
CA ALA A 995 -25.25 -29.12 17.65
C ALA A 995 -26.28 -28.61 16.63
N ALA A 996 -25.94 -27.56 15.87
CA ALA A 996 -26.81 -27.04 14.82
C ALA A 996 -27.12 -28.10 13.74
N LEU A 997 -26.13 -28.89 13.33
CA LEU A 997 -26.33 -30.00 12.38
C LEU A 997 -27.19 -31.13 12.97
N ARG A 998 -26.96 -31.52 14.24
CA ARG A 998 -27.81 -32.50 14.92
C ARG A 998 -29.27 -32.04 14.95
N TYR A 999 -29.51 -30.80 15.36
CA TYR A 999 -30.85 -30.22 15.42
C TYR A 999 -31.54 -30.18 14.06
N ARG A 1000 -30.80 -29.79 13.01
CA ARG A 1000 -31.31 -29.79 11.63
C ARG A 1000 -31.73 -31.20 11.19
N ARG A 1001 -30.87 -32.21 11.40
CA ARG A 1001 -31.18 -33.60 11.07
C ARG A 1001 -32.43 -34.08 11.80
N THR A 1002 -32.56 -33.82 13.11
CA THR A 1002 -33.74 -34.22 13.88
C THR A 1002 -35.02 -33.53 13.36
N ARG A 1003 -34.94 -32.27 12.92
CA ARG A 1003 -36.08 -31.58 12.29
C ARG A 1003 -36.45 -32.16 10.93
N GLU A 1004 -35.48 -32.49 10.09
CA GLU A 1004 -35.70 -33.12 8.77
C GLU A 1004 -36.28 -34.53 8.91
N GLU A 1005 -35.82 -35.29 9.90
CA GLU A 1005 -36.37 -36.59 10.29
C GLU A 1005 -37.82 -36.45 10.80
N ALA A 1006 -38.10 -35.46 11.65
CA ALA A 1006 -39.45 -35.18 12.15
C ALA A 1006 -40.40 -34.66 11.05
N ALA A 1007 -39.87 -33.97 10.03
CA ALA A 1007 -40.63 -33.48 8.88
C ALA A 1007 -40.85 -34.55 7.79
N GLY A 1008 -40.36 -35.78 7.97
CA GLY A 1008 -40.54 -36.88 7.02
C GLY A 1008 -39.77 -36.73 5.70
N GLN A 1009 -38.72 -35.91 5.65
CA GLN A 1009 -38.04 -35.52 4.40
C GLN A 1009 -36.84 -36.41 4.00
N ILE A 1010 -36.66 -37.59 4.61
CA ILE A 1010 -35.56 -38.50 4.24
C ILE A 1010 -36.05 -39.70 3.42
N THR A 1011 -35.79 -39.68 2.11
CA THR A 1011 -35.88 -40.83 1.20
C THR A 1011 -34.76 -41.85 1.51
N PRO A 1012 -34.98 -43.18 1.48
CA PRO A 1012 -34.05 -44.18 2.01
C PRO A 1012 -32.87 -44.51 1.07
N ARG A 1013 -32.10 -43.51 0.61
CA ARG A 1013 -30.85 -43.71 -0.16
C ARG A 1013 -29.57 -43.59 0.67
N LEU A 1014 -29.62 -43.05 1.88
CA LEU A 1014 -28.44 -42.74 2.71
C LEU A 1014 -28.08 -43.80 3.76
N ARG A 1015 -28.89 -44.87 3.91
CA ARG A 1015 -28.56 -45.98 4.84
C ARG A 1015 -27.33 -46.78 4.42
N THR A 1016 -26.96 -46.77 3.14
CA THR A 1016 -25.84 -47.57 2.62
C THR A 1016 -24.47 -46.92 2.88
N GLU A 1017 -24.38 -45.59 2.94
CA GLU A 1017 -23.09 -44.89 3.18
C GLU A 1017 -22.65 -44.90 4.64
N GLN A 1018 -23.61 -44.91 5.58
CA GLN A 1018 -23.30 -45.00 7.01
C GLN A 1018 -22.88 -46.41 7.45
N VAL A 1019 -23.39 -47.46 6.80
CA VAL A 1019 -22.94 -48.84 7.08
C VAL A 1019 -21.49 -49.02 6.59
N SER A 1020 -21.14 -48.47 5.42
CA SER A 1020 -19.77 -48.51 4.90
C SER A 1020 -18.76 -47.70 5.74
N ARG A 1021 -19.15 -46.54 6.28
CA ARG A 1021 -18.27 -45.76 7.19
C ARG A 1021 -18.08 -46.44 8.55
N ARG A 1022 -19.09 -47.15 9.05
CA ARG A 1022 -19.00 -47.87 10.34
C ARG A 1022 -18.16 -49.15 10.20
N MET A 1023 -18.28 -49.88 9.08
CA MET A 1023 -17.46 -51.05 8.80
C MET A 1023 -15.97 -50.71 8.59
N ALA A 1024 -15.66 -49.54 8.00
CA ALA A 1024 -14.27 -49.09 7.84
C ALA A 1024 -13.60 -48.67 9.16
N LEU A 1025 -14.37 -48.14 10.11
CA LEU A 1025 -13.88 -47.78 11.45
C LEU A 1025 -13.65 -49.00 12.36
N ASP A 1026 -14.44 -50.06 12.19
CA ASP A 1026 -14.30 -51.29 12.97
C ASP A 1026 -13.16 -52.19 12.47
N SER A 1027 -12.82 -52.16 11.17
CA SER A 1027 -11.66 -52.89 10.62
C SER A 1027 -10.29 -52.34 11.04
N VAL A 1028 -10.21 -51.08 11.48
CA VAL A 1028 -8.94 -50.43 11.90
C VAL A 1028 -8.64 -50.66 13.40
N ARG A 1029 -9.62 -51.11 14.19
CA ARG A 1029 -9.44 -51.38 15.64
C ARG A 1029 -8.96 -52.78 15.99
N LEU A 1030 -8.82 -53.68 15.01
CA LEU A 1030 -8.47 -55.10 15.23
C LEU A 1030 -7.14 -55.51 14.57
N GLN A 1031 -6.10 -54.69 14.62
CA GLN A 1031 -4.72 -55.16 14.39
C GLN A 1031 -3.71 -54.38 15.27
N VAL A 1032 -3.48 -54.88 16.48
CA VAL A 1032 -2.22 -54.66 17.22
C VAL A 1032 -1.72 -56.03 17.66
N PRO A 1033 -0.49 -56.44 17.29
CA PRO A 1033 0.06 -57.72 17.69
C PRO A 1033 0.64 -57.66 19.10
N LEU A 1034 0.24 -58.62 19.94
CA LEU A 1034 0.87 -58.91 21.23
C LEU A 1034 2.19 -59.64 20.98
N SER A 1035 3.30 -58.99 21.31
CA SER A 1035 4.57 -59.64 21.56
C SER A 1035 5.23 -59.03 22.79
N GLU A 1036 5.40 -59.83 23.84
CA GLU A 1036 6.69 -60.01 24.52
C GLU A 1036 6.61 -61.09 25.64
N SER A 1037 7.22 -62.24 25.34
CA SER A 1037 8.21 -62.99 26.15
C SER A 1037 8.03 -63.16 27.69
N LYS A 1038 7.93 -64.44 28.14
CA LYS A 1038 8.98 -65.10 28.97
C LYS A 1038 8.72 -66.60 29.23
N ALA A 1039 9.77 -67.39 28.95
CA ALA A 1039 10.32 -68.56 29.68
C ALA A 1039 9.40 -69.69 30.20
N SER A 1040 9.44 -70.85 29.53
CA SER A 1040 10.13 -72.09 29.95
C SER A 1040 9.86 -73.20 28.94
#